data_AF-A0A3N1TG90-F1
#
_entry.id   AF-A0A3N1TG90-F1
#
_cell.length_a   1.000
_cell.length_b   1.000
_cell.length_c   1.000
_cell.angle_alpha   90.00
_cell.angle_beta   90.00
_cell.angle_gamma   90.00
#
_symmetry.space_group_name_H-M   'P 1'
#
loop_
_entity.id
_entity.type
_entity.pdbx_description
1 polymer ?
#
loop_
_entity_poly.entity_id
_entity_poly.type
_entity_poly.pdbx_seq_one_letter_code
_entity_poly.pdbx_strand_id
1 'polypeptide(L)'
;MGKHMVSVTASVPACEPPAWAVLQRQLFSVLDETWRVFEDRYCHPDGGLRFDGELKGRDGADDFYEPFFNWPMLYMLGGADDLLDACKKHWNGITRQLSDAGFLVDEYERGYDWFHQGESLLMFYGICAADPSDDTFRQRALRFADLYLPTSPVGNVDGSQRIIRAPHTGAGGPRRGVDDEWAQGFGAGLTNMKPYGLPLEDLPGIDTWDDLADPVNARRMGEAMNRRLGDGDVAVNLASTSLIANAWLYTGEDRYRDWLVDYVQAWRDRAAAAGGVIPDNVGPSGEVGELHDGRWYGGPYGWTWPHGLHSVGAVAVVAAMNAALVTGDNAWFDLARAPLDRVLEEATRGPVRDGESSMASTWLQRLGPDADADLQLVPYRKGMHGWFDHQPLQIAFPAWIWWCSGDPQDRQRLDRVERECGYDWTTVHAFRDKEEAGHEAPWLAYLDGRNLDYPARALGMALGQVARRMALVHEDASSVRTDDIHWWQRLNPVVTEILVQLTTGAPAAPYNGGLQQSRVRYWDADRGRPGLPADVAALVEGLDETRVGVQLVNLSTTQERRVVVQAGAFAEDGIDHVVVDQLDDGYPGPNRAYRADEFTTSTRRIDVRDNHLLVILPPGTRLGLDMRVRRHQFTPSHPTFDRYQEKQNDDR
;
A
#
# COMPACT_ATOMS: atom_id res chain seq x y z
N MET A 1 -10.76 35.45 -7.55
CA MET A 1 -9.59 35.65 -8.42
C MET A 1 -9.09 34.25 -8.76
N GLY A 2 -9.21 33.82 -10.02
CA GLY A 2 -8.69 32.51 -10.42
C GLY A 2 -7.17 32.54 -10.39
N LYS A 3 -6.53 31.55 -9.75
CA LYS A 3 -5.07 31.41 -9.81
C LYS A 3 -4.70 30.94 -11.21
N HIS A 4 -3.84 31.68 -11.91
CA HIS A 4 -3.16 31.16 -13.08
C HIS A 4 -2.13 30.11 -12.63
N MET A 5 -2.18 28.92 -13.21
CA MET A 5 -1.18 27.89 -12.97
C MET A 5 0.12 28.25 -13.71
N VAL A 6 1.25 28.19 -13.02
CA VAL A 6 2.56 28.38 -13.66
C VAL A 6 2.77 27.27 -14.68
N SER A 7 3.29 27.62 -15.86
CA SER A 7 3.54 26.66 -16.93
C SER A 7 4.97 26.70 -17.46
N VAL A 8 5.43 25.55 -17.97
CA VAL A 8 6.71 25.38 -18.64
C VAL A 8 6.54 24.52 -19.89
N THR A 9 7.14 24.94 -21.00
CA THR A 9 7.17 24.15 -22.24
C THR A 9 8.54 23.51 -22.40
N ALA A 10 8.54 22.20 -22.63
CA ALA A 10 9.75 21.45 -22.96
C ALA A 10 10.28 21.87 -24.34
N SER A 11 11.60 22.00 -24.43
CA SER A 11 12.27 22.43 -25.67
C SER A 11 13.40 21.49 -26.09
N VAL A 12 13.90 20.66 -25.17
CA VAL A 12 15.00 19.75 -25.44
C VAL A 12 14.46 18.54 -26.22
N PRO A 13 14.99 18.24 -27.40
CA PRO A 13 14.58 17.05 -28.14
C PRO A 13 15.00 15.79 -27.39
N ALA A 14 14.15 14.77 -27.39
CA ALA A 14 14.49 13.46 -26.83
C ALA A 14 15.56 12.77 -27.68
N CYS A 15 15.54 12.97 -29.01
CA CYS A 15 16.40 12.37 -30.06
C CYS A 15 16.43 10.83 -30.04
N GLU A 16 16.96 10.25 -28.98
CA GLU A 16 16.99 8.83 -28.66
C GLU A 16 16.21 8.62 -27.36
N PRO A 17 14.95 8.13 -27.43
CA PRO A 17 14.14 7.91 -26.25
C PRO A 17 14.84 6.93 -25.30
N PRO A 18 14.93 7.22 -24.00
CA PRO A 18 15.58 6.33 -23.06
C PRO A 18 14.79 5.02 -22.93
N ALA A 19 15.50 3.89 -22.77
CA ALA A 19 14.88 2.57 -22.75
C ALA A 19 13.76 2.43 -21.69
N TRP A 20 13.94 3.03 -20.51
CA TRP A 20 12.94 3.01 -19.45
C TRP A 20 11.63 3.67 -19.89
N ALA A 21 11.66 4.73 -20.70
CA ALA A 21 10.45 5.44 -21.12
C ALA A 21 9.61 4.56 -22.06
N VAL A 22 10.28 3.87 -22.99
CA VAL A 22 9.64 2.91 -23.90
C VAL A 22 9.06 1.72 -23.13
N LEU A 23 9.83 1.14 -22.21
CA LEU A 23 9.38 0.01 -21.38
C LEU A 23 8.21 0.40 -20.46
N GLN A 24 8.21 1.61 -19.92
CA GLN A 24 7.14 2.11 -19.07
C GLN A 24 5.83 2.23 -19.86
N ARG A 25 5.86 2.83 -21.06
CA ARG A 25 4.67 2.91 -21.91
C ARG A 25 4.22 1.54 -22.43
N GLN A 26 5.16 0.64 -22.71
CA GLN A 26 4.83 -0.75 -23.04
C GLN A 26 4.12 -1.45 -21.87
N LEU A 27 4.59 -1.25 -20.63
CA LEU A 27 3.96 -1.83 -19.45
C LEU A 27 2.53 -1.31 -19.28
N PHE A 28 2.29 0.01 -19.39
CA PHE A 28 0.91 0.55 -19.40
C PHE A 28 0.03 -0.12 -20.47
N SER A 29 0.53 -0.23 -21.71
CA SER A 29 -0.22 -0.86 -22.81
C SER A 29 -0.58 -2.31 -22.52
N VAL A 30 0.36 -3.11 -22.01
CA VAL A 30 0.11 -4.53 -21.71
C VAL A 30 -0.80 -4.68 -20.50
N LEU A 31 -0.69 -3.84 -19.49
CA LEU A 31 -1.58 -3.87 -18.35
C LEU A 31 -3.02 -3.56 -18.78
N ASP A 32 -3.21 -2.56 -19.65
CA ASP A 32 -4.51 -2.23 -20.23
C ASP A 32 -5.13 -3.41 -20.99
N GLU A 33 -4.34 -4.14 -21.77
CA GLU A 33 -4.84 -5.34 -22.46
C GLU A 33 -5.17 -6.48 -21.49
N THR A 34 -4.34 -6.71 -20.49
CA THR A 34 -4.40 -7.95 -19.69
C THR A 34 -5.46 -7.91 -18.59
N TRP A 35 -5.79 -6.75 -18.02
CA TRP A 35 -6.89 -6.66 -17.05
C TRP A 35 -8.24 -7.03 -17.71
N ARG A 36 -8.44 -6.70 -18.99
CA ARG A 36 -9.64 -7.07 -19.76
C ARG A 36 -9.73 -8.57 -19.99
N VAL A 37 -8.61 -9.23 -20.29
CA VAL A 37 -8.58 -10.69 -20.43
C VAL A 37 -8.91 -11.38 -19.10
N PHE A 38 -8.39 -10.85 -17.99
CA PHE A 38 -8.72 -11.34 -16.66
C PHE A 38 -10.23 -11.18 -16.36
N GLU A 39 -10.77 -9.97 -16.59
CA GLU A 39 -12.20 -9.67 -16.43
C GLU A 39 -13.08 -10.63 -17.23
N ASP A 40 -12.84 -10.75 -18.54
CA ASP A 40 -13.62 -11.59 -19.46
C ASP A 40 -13.65 -13.06 -19.02
N ARG A 41 -12.55 -13.53 -18.44
CA ARG A 41 -12.40 -14.94 -18.04
C ARG A 41 -13.01 -15.22 -16.67
N TYR A 42 -12.88 -14.31 -15.72
CA TYR A 42 -13.13 -14.62 -14.31
C TYR A 42 -14.29 -13.86 -13.67
N CYS A 43 -14.86 -12.89 -14.37
CA CYS A 43 -15.93 -12.06 -13.83
C CYS A 43 -17.25 -12.28 -14.57
N HIS A 44 -18.35 -12.06 -13.86
CA HIS A 44 -19.67 -11.89 -14.45
C HIS A 44 -19.83 -10.48 -15.03
N PRO A 45 -20.73 -10.28 -16.01
CA PRO A 45 -20.97 -8.96 -16.61
C PRO A 45 -21.38 -7.87 -15.61
N ASP A 46 -21.91 -8.24 -14.46
CA ASP A 46 -22.35 -7.32 -13.40
C ASP A 46 -21.25 -6.95 -12.39
N GLY A 47 -20.02 -7.44 -12.61
CA GLY A 47 -18.83 -7.16 -11.82
C GLY A 47 -18.48 -8.21 -10.76
N GLY A 48 -19.36 -9.17 -10.45
CA GLY A 48 -19.05 -10.23 -9.49
C GLY A 48 -18.01 -11.21 -10.01
N LEU A 49 -17.32 -11.92 -9.11
CA LEU A 49 -16.42 -13.02 -9.48
C LEU A 49 -17.22 -14.28 -9.79
N ARG A 50 -16.77 -15.06 -10.78
CA ARG A 50 -17.34 -16.37 -11.11
C ARG A 50 -16.99 -17.39 -10.03
N PHE A 51 -17.76 -17.42 -8.96
CA PHE A 51 -17.57 -18.30 -7.81
C PHE A 51 -18.82 -19.17 -7.61
N ASP A 52 -18.64 -20.49 -7.65
CA ASP A 52 -19.73 -21.47 -7.46
C ASP A 52 -19.62 -22.19 -6.10
N GLY A 53 -18.67 -21.78 -5.25
CA GLY A 53 -18.45 -22.34 -3.92
C GLY A 53 -19.38 -21.77 -2.84
N GLU A 54 -19.23 -22.31 -1.64
CA GLU A 54 -19.92 -21.83 -0.44
C GLU A 54 -18.92 -21.12 0.46
N LEU A 55 -19.17 -19.85 0.80
CA LEU A 55 -18.41 -19.14 1.82
C LEU A 55 -18.90 -19.57 3.20
N LYS A 56 -17.96 -19.95 4.07
CA LYS A 56 -18.25 -20.44 5.44
C LYS A 56 -17.50 -19.61 6.47
N GLY A 57 -18.02 -19.59 7.69
CA GLY A 57 -17.36 -18.92 8.81
C GLY A 57 -17.43 -17.39 8.69
N ARG A 58 -16.31 -16.73 9.02
CA ARG A 58 -16.18 -15.27 9.01
C ARG A 58 -15.20 -14.76 7.94
N ASP A 59 -14.41 -15.65 7.36
CA ASP A 59 -13.26 -15.38 6.51
C ASP A 59 -13.63 -15.38 5.01
N GLY A 60 -12.83 -14.68 4.20
CA GLY A 60 -12.85 -14.76 2.74
C GLY A 60 -13.62 -13.66 2.02
N ALA A 61 -14.09 -12.62 2.70
CA ALA A 61 -14.71 -11.46 2.03
C ALA A 61 -13.68 -10.58 1.32
N ASP A 62 -12.50 -10.44 1.90
CA ASP A 62 -11.34 -9.73 1.38
C ASP A 62 -10.83 -10.30 0.07
N ASP A 63 -10.70 -11.63 -0.03
CA ASP A 63 -10.25 -12.36 -1.22
C ASP A 63 -11.04 -12.02 -2.50
N PHE A 64 -12.26 -11.50 -2.39
CA PHE A 64 -13.06 -11.10 -3.54
C PHE A 64 -12.70 -9.71 -4.07
N TYR A 65 -12.26 -8.80 -3.19
CA TYR A 65 -11.84 -7.45 -3.56
C TYR A 65 -10.36 -7.39 -3.96
N GLU A 66 -9.52 -8.19 -3.31
CA GLU A 66 -8.06 -8.23 -3.54
C GLU A 66 -7.65 -8.42 -5.01
N PRO A 67 -8.32 -9.21 -5.87
CA PRO A 67 -7.89 -9.35 -7.26
C PRO A 67 -7.93 -8.04 -8.07
N PHE A 68 -8.57 -7.00 -7.54
CA PHE A 68 -8.75 -5.70 -8.17
C PHE A 68 -8.07 -4.56 -7.39
N PHE A 69 -7.37 -4.84 -6.29
CA PHE A 69 -6.90 -3.82 -5.34
C PHE A 69 -6.06 -2.71 -5.99
N ASN A 70 -5.26 -3.06 -7.00
CA ASN A 70 -4.32 -2.18 -7.69
C ASN A 70 -4.87 -1.57 -8.99
N TRP A 71 -6.08 -1.93 -9.43
CA TRP A 71 -6.66 -1.40 -10.66
C TRP A 71 -6.92 0.11 -10.60
N PRO A 72 -7.44 0.68 -9.48
CA PRO A 72 -7.57 2.12 -9.36
C PRO A 72 -6.21 2.82 -9.39
N MET A 73 -5.15 2.18 -8.88
CA MET A 73 -3.80 2.73 -8.96
C MET A 73 -3.32 2.82 -10.41
N LEU A 74 -3.52 1.78 -11.21
CA LEU A 74 -3.21 1.81 -12.64
C LEU A 74 -3.94 2.95 -13.36
N TYR A 75 -5.23 3.15 -13.07
CA TYR A 75 -5.99 4.28 -13.62
C TYR A 75 -5.38 5.63 -13.20
N MET A 76 -5.03 5.79 -11.92
CA MET A 76 -4.42 7.02 -11.39
C MET A 76 -3.02 7.31 -11.93
N LEU A 77 -2.31 6.29 -12.41
CA LEU A 77 -1.00 6.42 -13.04
C LEU A 77 -1.07 6.81 -14.52
N GLY A 78 -2.20 6.56 -15.19
CA GLY A 78 -2.40 6.85 -16.61
C GLY A 78 -2.79 5.66 -17.48
N GLY A 79 -3.35 4.60 -16.88
CA GLY A 79 -3.99 3.50 -17.61
C GLY A 79 -5.28 3.93 -18.34
N ALA A 80 -5.94 2.98 -19.00
CA ALA A 80 -7.08 3.23 -19.89
C ALA A 80 -8.25 4.02 -19.24
N ASP A 81 -8.99 4.77 -20.07
CA ASP A 81 -10.09 5.65 -19.62
C ASP A 81 -11.24 4.87 -18.96
N ASP A 82 -11.55 3.69 -19.49
CA ASP A 82 -12.64 2.81 -19.03
C ASP A 82 -12.28 1.97 -17.79
N LEU A 83 -11.02 2.00 -17.34
CA LEU A 83 -10.57 1.19 -16.20
C LEU A 83 -11.24 1.62 -14.89
N LEU A 84 -11.45 2.92 -14.67
CA LEU A 84 -12.13 3.38 -13.45
C LEU A 84 -13.59 2.90 -13.41
N ASP A 85 -14.28 2.90 -14.54
CA ASP A 85 -15.64 2.35 -14.63
C ASP A 85 -15.64 0.84 -14.34
N ALA A 86 -14.63 0.11 -14.84
CA ALA A 86 -14.44 -1.30 -14.49
C ALA A 86 -14.20 -1.51 -12.99
N CYS A 87 -13.36 -0.69 -12.34
CA CYS A 87 -13.16 -0.72 -10.90
C CYS A 87 -14.49 -0.53 -10.15
N LYS A 88 -15.26 0.51 -10.48
CA LYS A 88 -16.55 0.79 -9.83
C LYS A 88 -17.56 -0.34 -10.07
N LYS A 89 -17.58 -0.92 -11.27
CA LYS A 89 -18.41 -2.08 -11.61
C LYS A 89 -18.05 -3.28 -10.75
N HIS A 90 -16.78 -3.65 -10.66
CA HIS A 90 -16.34 -4.79 -9.86
C HIS A 90 -16.59 -4.59 -8.38
N TRP A 91 -16.30 -3.39 -7.83
CA TRP A 91 -16.67 -3.04 -6.47
C TRP A 91 -18.16 -3.32 -6.21
N ASN A 92 -19.05 -2.75 -7.01
CA ASN A 92 -20.50 -2.92 -6.83
C ASN A 92 -20.98 -4.37 -7.04
N GLY A 93 -20.36 -5.12 -7.96
CA GLY A 93 -20.69 -6.52 -8.21
C GLY A 93 -20.28 -7.43 -7.06
N ILE A 94 -19.04 -7.30 -6.59
CA ILE A 94 -18.50 -8.03 -5.42
C ILE A 94 -19.26 -7.68 -4.15
N THR A 95 -19.50 -6.40 -3.89
CA THR A 95 -20.29 -5.96 -2.72
C THR A 95 -21.67 -6.59 -2.72
N ARG A 96 -22.33 -6.71 -3.89
CA ARG A 96 -23.62 -7.41 -3.97
C ARG A 96 -23.49 -8.90 -3.71
N GLN A 97 -22.51 -9.56 -4.34
CA GLN A 97 -22.22 -10.97 -4.17
C GLN A 97 -21.99 -11.35 -2.69
N LEU A 98 -21.17 -10.56 -1.98
CA LEU A 98 -20.89 -10.76 -0.56
C LEU A 98 -22.06 -10.37 0.35
N SER A 99 -22.87 -9.39 -0.04
CA SER A 99 -24.12 -9.06 0.68
C SER A 99 -25.12 -10.22 0.60
N ASP A 100 -25.29 -10.81 -0.60
CA ASP A 100 -26.16 -11.97 -0.82
C ASP A 100 -25.67 -13.20 -0.06
N ALA A 101 -24.34 -13.36 0.08
CA ALA A 101 -23.71 -14.38 0.91
C ALA A 101 -23.78 -14.07 2.42
N GLY A 102 -24.24 -12.88 2.83
CA GLY A 102 -24.42 -12.49 4.22
C GLY A 102 -23.17 -11.95 4.93
N PHE A 103 -22.06 -11.78 4.22
CA PHE A 103 -20.81 -11.25 4.76
C PHE A 103 -20.87 -9.74 5.01
N LEU A 104 -21.68 -9.02 4.23
CA LEU A 104 -21.81 -7.56 4.38
C LEU A 104 -23.14 -7.15 5.00
N VAL A 105 -23.11 -6.02 5.72
CA VAL A 105 -24.28 -5.27 6.19
C VAL A 105 -24.12 -3.84 5.70
N ASP A 106 -25.12 -3.32 5.00
CA ASP A 106 -25.11 -1.96 4.42
C ASP A 106 -23.85 -1.65 3.58
N GLU A 107 -23.45 -2.61 2.74
CA GLU A 107 -22.26 -2.59 1.86
C GLU A 107 -20.90 -2.66 2.57
N TYR A 108 -20.85 -2.89 3.89
CA TYR A 108 -19.60 -2.98 4.65
C TYR A 108 -19.48 -4.33 5.38
N GLU A 109 -18.26 -4.72 5.71
CA GLU A 109 -17.97 -5.96 6.44
C GLU A 109 -18.85 -6.08 7.70
N ARG A 110 -19.50 -7.23 7.89
CA ARG A 110 -20.37 -7.47 9.05
C ARG A 110 -19.53 -7.48 10.34
N GLY A 111 -18.38 -8.14 10.31
CA GLY A 111 -17.52 -8.27 11.48
C GLY A 111 -16.39 -9.27 11.27
N TYR A 112 -15.24 -8.76 10.83
CA TYR A 112 -14.00 -9.51 10.65
C TYR A 112 -12.80 -8.71 11.19
N ASP A 113 -11.59 -9.26 11.16
CA ASP A 113 -10.41 -8.55 11.67
C ASP A 113 -9.92 -7.46 10.71
N TRP A 114 -9.18 -6.49 11.26
CA TRP A 114 -8.66 -5.37 10.49
C TRP A 114 -7.43 -5.68 9.64
N PHE A 115 -6.78 -6.83 9.86
CA PHE A 115 -5.69 -7.27 8.98
C PHE A 115 -6.25 -7.52 7.57
N HIS A 116 -7.37 -8.25 7.47
CA HIS A 116 -8.05 -8.53 6.22
C HIS A 116 -8.97 -7.39 5.74
N GLN A 117 -9.70 -6.71 6.63
CA GLN A 117 -10.50 -5.55 6.19
C GLN A 117 -9.62 -4.46 5.56
N GLY A 118 -8.39 -4.29 6.05
CA GLY A 118 -7.41 -3.40 5.43
C GLY A 118 -7.11 -3.80 3.98
N GLU A 119 -6.94 -5.09 3.72
CA GLU A 119 -6.69 -5.65 2.38
C GLU A 119 -7.89 -5.42 1.45
N SER A 120 -9.13 -5.69 1.93
CA SER A 120 -10.37 -5.45 1.18
C SER A 120 -10.54 -4.00 0.72
N LEU A 121 -10.12 -3.05 1.56
CA LEU A 121 -10.42 -1.63 1.38
C LEU A 121 -9.41 -0.90 0.50
N LEU A 122 -8.30 -1.53 0.09
CA LEU A 122 -7.34 -0.94 -0.85
C LEU A 122 -8.01 -0.50 -2.16
N MET A 123 -8.86 -1.37 -2.74
CA MET A 123 -9.64 -1.06 -3.94
C MET A 123 -10.54 0.16 -3.71
N PHE A 124 -11.22 0.22 -2.55
CA PHE A 124 -12.12 1.30 -2.17
C PHE A 124 -11.38 2.64 -2.06
N TYR A 125 -10.28 2.67 -1.31
CA TYR A 125 -9.46 3.87 -1.15
C TYR A 125 -8.91 4.37 -2.49
N GLY A 126 -8.49 3.43 -3.35
CA GLY A 126 -8.05 3.74 -4.70
C GLY A 126 -9.15 4.38 -5.55
N ILE A 127 -10.38 3.88 -5.51
CA ILE A 127 -11.53 4.50 -6.22
C ILE A 127 -11.81 5.89 -5.67
N CYS A 128 -11.82 6.07 -4.34
CA CYS A 128 -12.03 7.37 -3.72
C CYS A 128 -11.00 8.42 -4.18
N ALA A 129 -9.72 8.03 -4.25
CA ALA A 129 -8.63 8.90 -4.70
C ALA A 129 -8.59 9.13 -6.23
N ALA A 130 -9.16 8.19 -7.00
CA ALA A 130 -9.23 8.26 -8.46
C ALA A 130 -10.37 9.17 -8.94
N ASP A 131 -11.51 9.17 -8.25
CA ASP A 131 -12.65 10.03 -8.54
C ASP A 131 -13.32 10.56 -7.27
N PRO A 132 -12.78 11.64 -6.71
CA PRO A 132 -13.37 12.26 -5.53
C PRO A 132 -14.70 12.98 -5.79
N SER A 133 -15.11 13.12 -7.06
CA SER A 133 -16.37 13.77 -7.42
C SER A 133 -17.56 12.80 -7.38
N ASP A 134 -17.30 11.50 -7.25
CA ASP A 134 -18.36 10.49 -7.15
C ASP A 134 -19.05 10.56 -5.77
N ASP A 135 -20.27 11.10 -5.77
CA ASP A 135 -21.08 11.24 -4.56
C ASP A 135 -21.40 9.90 -3.89
N THR A 136 -21.47 8.79 -4.64
CA THR A 136 -21.76 7.47 -4.07
C THR A 136 -20.58 6.98 -3.24
N PHE A 137 -19.37 7.07 -3.78
CA PHE A 137 -18.15 6.68 -3.05
C PHE A 137 -17.84 7.65 -1.92
N ARG A 138 -18.13 8.94 -2.07
CA ARG A 138 -18.09 9.91 -0.97
C ARG A 138 -19.02 9.51 0.17
N GLN A 139 -20.28 9.19 -0.13
CA GLN A 139 -21.26 8.76 0.89
C GLN A 139 -20.85 7.45 1.58
N ARG A 140 -20.29 6.50 0.83
CA ARG A 140 -19.69 5.27 1.40
C ARG A 140 -18.56 5.60 2.36
N ALA A 141 -17.63 6.48 1.96
CA ALA A 141 -16.47 6.83 2.79
C ALA A 141 -16.90 7.39 4.15
N LEU A 142 -17.88 8.31 4.14
CA LEU A 142 -18.43 8.89 5.37
C LEU A 142 -19.18 7.85 6.21
N ARG A 143 -20.06 7.05 5.58
CA ARG A 143 -20.85 6.03 6.28
C ARG A 143 -19.97 4.99 6.95
N PHE A 144 -18.95 4.50 6.25
CA PHE A 144 -18.04 3.48 6.76
C PHE A 144 -17.18 4.06 7.90
N ALA A 145 -16.63 5.26 7.74
CA ALA A 145 -15.89 5.93 8.81
C ALA A 145 -16.73 6.16 10.07
N ASP A 146 -18.01 6.54 9.89
CA ASP A 146 -18.95 6.78 11.00
C ASP A 146 -19.25 5.50 11.80
N LEU A 147 -18.95 4.29 11.31
CA LEU A 147 -19.02 3.04 12.08
C LEU A 147 -18.01 2.99 13.23
N TYR A 148 -16.93 3.76 13.14
CA TYR A 148 -15.82 3.76 14.10
C TYR A 148 -15.77 5.04 14.94
N LEU A 149 -16.75 5.92 14.85
CA LEU A 149 -16.87 7.04 15.79
C LEU A 149 -17.57 6.60 17.09
N PRO A 150 -17.26 7.20 18.26
CA PRO A 150 -17.90 6.87 19.53
C PRO A 150 -19.41 7.09 19.54
N THR A 151 -19.92 7.95 18.65
CA THR A 151 -21.34 8.25 18.46
C THR A 151 -22.08 7.20 17.64
N SER A 152 -21.38 6.22 17.07
CA SER A 152 -21.95 5.24 16.18
C SER A 152 -22.93 4.30 16.90
N PRO A 153 -24.13 4.05 16.36
CA PRO A 153 -25.10 3.16 16.99
C PRO A 153 -24.69 1.68 16.97
N VAL A 154 -23.75 1.29 16.09
CA VAL A 154 -23.25 -0.10 16.01
C VAL A 154 -22.30 -0.45 17.17
N GLY A 155 -21.75 0.57 17.84
CA GLY A 155 -21.01 0.41 19.09
C GLY A 155 -19.62 -0.23 18.95
N ASN A 156 -18.96 -0.14 17.79
CA ASN A 156 -17.60 -0.68 17.62
C ASN A 156 -16.57 -0.06 18.57
N VAL A 157 -16.80 1.18 19.01
CA VAL A 157 -15.84 1.95 19.82
C VAL A 157 -16.33 2.17 21.24
N ASP A 158 -15.41 2.09 22.19
CA ASP A 158 -15.57 2.65 23.53
C ASP A 158 -14.72 3.91 23.65
N GLY A 159 -15.37 5.08 23.54
CA GLY A 159 -14.68 6.37 23.64
C GLY A 159 -14.13 6.68 25.02
N SER A 160 -14.60 6.02 26.09
CA SER A 160 -14.10 6.25 27.45
C SER A 160 -12.76 5.56 27.67
N GLN A 161 -12.61 4.35 27.13
CA GLN A 161 -11.39 3.55 27.20
C GLN A 161 -10.45 3.77 26.00
N ARG A 162 -10.91 4.51 24.97
CA ARG A 162 -10.20 4.75 23.71
C ARG A 162 -9.77 3.43 23.08
N ILE A 163 -10.74 2.54 22.90
CA ILE A 163 -10.56 1.21 22.30
C ILE A 163 -11.62 0.93 21.23
N ILE A 164 -11.25 0.14 20.24
CA ILE A 164 -12.18 -0.66 19.44
C ILE A 164 -12.51 -1.92 20.26
N ARG A 165 -13.81 -2.19 20.46
CA ARG A 165 -14.29 -3.11 21.51
C ARG A 165 -13.90 -4.57 21.28
N ALA A 166 -13.67 -4.98 20.05
CA ALA A 166 -13.39 -6.37 19.67
C ALA A 166 -12.30 -6.43 18.59
N PRO A 167 -11.64 -7.59 18.42
CA PRO A 167 -10.74 -7.82 17.28
C PRO A 167 -11.50 -7.91 15.97
N HIS A 168 -12.72 -8.47 15.98
CA HIS A 168 -13.58 -8.54 14.80
C HIS A 168 -14.69 -7.49 14.92
N THR A 169 -14.74 -6.53 14.00
CA THR A 169 -15.68 -5.40 14.03
C THR A 169 -16.17 -5.04 12.64
N GLY A 170 -17.28 -4.31 12.54
CA GLY A 170 -17.82 -3.89 11.26
C GLY A 170 -19.20 -3.26 11.39
N ALA A 171 -19.99 -3.31 10.32
CA ALA A 171 -21.34 -2.77 10.30
C ALA A 171 -22.33 -3.56 11.20
N GLY A 172 -22.00 -4.81 11.57
CA GLY A 172 -22.74 -5.58 12.56
C GLY A 172 -22.43 -5.23 14.02
N GLY A 173 -21.48 -4.31 14.26
CA GLY A 173 -20.94 -4.03 15.60
C GLY A 173 -19.82 -4.99 16.00
N PRO A 174 -19.38 -4.96 17.27
CA PRO A 174 -18.33 -5.86 17.75
C PRO A 174 -18.78 -7.32 17.74
N ARG A 175 -18.06 -8.18 17.02
CA ARG A 175 -18.35 -9.60 16.89
C ARG A 175 -17.40 -10.40 17.78
N ARG A 176 -17.90 -10.94 18.89
CA ARG A 176 -17.11 -11.70 19.87
C ARG A 176 -16.63 -13.05 19.33
N GLY A 177 -15.52 -13.54 19.87
CA GLY A 177 -14.90 -14.80 19.45
C GLY A 177 -14.05 -14.64 18.18
N VAL A 178 -13.29 -15.69 17.84
CA VAL A 178 -12.42 -15.69 16.64
C VAL A 178 -13.18 -16.31 15.48
N ASP A 179 -13.55 -17.57 15.62
CA ASP A 179 -14.31 -18.33 14.64
C ASP A 179 -15.22 -19.35 15.35
N ASP A 180 -16.44 -19.51 14.84
CA ASP A 180 -17.48 -20.32 15.48
C ASP A 180 -17.22 -21.82 15.30
N GLU A 181 -16.55 -22.24 14.21
CA GLU A 181 -16.11 -23.62 14.00
C GLU A 181 -14.91 -23.94 14.90
N TRP A 182 -13.96 -23.02 15.02
CA TRP A 182 -12.78 -23.19 15.88
C TRP A 182 -13.15 -23.22 17.36
N ALA A 183 -14.28 -22.60 17.74
CA ALA A 183 -14.85 -22.75 19.07
C ALA A 183 -15.16 -24.22 19.44
N GLN A 184 -15.43 -25.06 18.44
CA GLN A 184 -15.68 -26.50 18.63
C GLN A 184 -14.39 -27.34 18.67
N GLY A 185 -13.25 -26.75 18.34
CA GLY A 185 -11.93 -27.35 18.48
C GLY A 185 -10.91 -26.85 17.46
N PHE A 186 -9.79 -26.30 17.93
CA PHE A 186 -8.64 -25.95 17.11
C PHE A 186 -7.63 -27.10 17.13
N GLY A 187 -7.70 -27.98 16.13
CA GLY A 187 -6.99 -29.26 16.10
C GLY A 187 -5.81 -29.31 15.14
N ALA A 188 -4.91 -30.30 15.34
CA ALA A 188 -3.71 -30.48 14.52
C ALA A 188 -3.99 -30.79 13.02
N GLY A 189 -5.24 -31.09 12.66
CA GLY A 189 -5.70 -31.27 11.27
C GLY A 189 -5.74 -29.98 10.45
N LEU A 190 -5.67 -28.80 11.09
CA LEU A 190 -5.53 -27.50 10.43
C LEU A 190 -4.09 -27.31 9.94
N THR A 191 -3.67 -28.09 8.94
CA THR A 191 -2.26 -28.16 8.51
C THR A 191 -1.72 -26.84 7.98
N ASN A 192 -2.58 -25.97 7.43
CA ASN A 192 -2.24 -24.61 7.03
C ASN A 192 -1.88 -23.69 8.22
N MET A 193 -2.34 -24.03 9.43
CA MET A 193 -2.05 -23.27 10.64
C MET A 193 -0.80 -23.75 11.39
N LYS A 194 -0.32 -24.96 11.07
CA LYS A 194 0.89 -25.55 11.69
C LYS A 194 2.14 -24.65 11.60
N PRO A 195 2.45 -23.97 10.48
CA PRO A 195 3.60 -23.07 10.40
C PRO A 195 3.57 -21.94 11.42
N TYR A 196 2.38 -21.54 11.88
CA TYR A 196 2.20 -20.51 12.90
C TYR A 196 2.24 -21.07 14.32
N GLY A 197 2.33 -22.38 14.55
CA GLY A 197 2.41 -22.95 15.90
C GLY A 197 1.15 -22.71 16.75
N LEU A 198 1.31 -22.75 18.08
CA LEU A 198 0.19 -22.63 19.01
C LEU A 198 -0.31 -21.17 19.11
N PRO A 199 -1.63 -20.90 18.99
CA PRO A 199 -2.18 -19.56 19.21
C PRO A 199 -2.04 -19.08 20.67
N LEU A 200 -2.13 -20.01 21.62
CA LEU A 200 -1.91 -19.79 23.05
C LEU A 200 -0.94 -20.83 23.58
N GLU A 201 0.22 -20.39 24.07
CA GLU A 201 1.31 -21.28 24.50
C GLU A 201 1.20 -21.71 25.98
N ASP A 202 0.22 -21.16 26.72
CA ASP A 202 0.15 -21.26 28.19
C ASP A 202 -0.93 -22.22 28.70
N LEU A 203 -1.53 -23.03 27.82
CA LEU A 203 -2.58 -23.97 28.21
C LEU A 203 -1.98 -25.27 28.78
N PRO A 204 -2.31 -25.66 30.03
CA PRO A 204 -1.70 -26.84 30.64
C PRO A 204 -1.91 -28.13 29.85
N GLY A 205 -0.83 -28.84 29.53
CA GLY A 205 -0.87 -30.10 28.76
C GLY A 205 -1.00 -29.93 27.25
N ILE A 206 -0.70 -28.73 26.73
CA ILE A 206 -0.60 -28.42 25.31
C ILE A 206 0.72 -27.65 25.12
N ASP A 207 1.81 -28.37 24.87
CA ASP A 207 3.16 -27.78 24.77
C ASP A 207 3.61 -27.65 23.32
N THR A 208 3.04 -28.45 22.41
CA THR A 208 3.40 -28.52 21.00
C THR A 208 2.16 -28.58 20.10
N TRP A 209 2.34 -28.26 18.81
CA TRP A 209 1.27 -28.40 17.80
C TRP A 209 0.66 -29.81 17.78
N ASP A 210 1.49 -30.84 17.94
CA ASP A 210 1.04 -32.23 17.84
C ASP A 210 0.15 -32.64 19.02
N ASP A 211 0.20 -31.94 20.16
CA ASP A 211 -0.71 -32.16 21.29
C ASP A 211 -2.17 -31.80 20.97
N LEU A 212 -2.40 -30.98 19.92
CA LEU A 212 -3.73 -30.67 19.39
C LEU A 212 -4.33 -31.82 18.58
N ALA A 213 -3.62 -32.94 18.41
CA ALA A 213 -4.20 -34.17 17.87
C ALA A 213 -5.18 -34.83 18.84
N ASP A 214 -5.05 -34.57 20.16
CA ASP A 214 -6.07 -34.95 21.14
C ASP A 214 -7.28 -34.01 21.00
N PRO A 215 -8.48 -34.52 20.67
CA PRO A 215 -9.69 -33.70 20.55
C PRO A 215 -10.06 -32.93 21.83
N VAL A 216 -9.65 -33.41 23.01
CA VAL A 216 -9.85 -32.70 24.29
C VAL A 216 -8.98 -31.44 24.32
N ASN A 217 -7.71 -31.55 23.95
CA ASN A 217 -6.80 -30.42 23.86
C ASN A 217 -7.22 -29.42 22.78
N ALA A 218 -7.62 -29.92 21.61
CA ALA A 218 -8.14 -29.08 20.53
C ALA A 218 -9.35 -28.23 20.98
N ARG A 219 -10.31 -28.84 21.70
CA ARG A 219 -11.46 -28.11 22.29
C ARG A 219 -11.01 -27.06 23.31
N ARG A 220 -10.12 -27.42 24.23
CA ARG A 220 -9.59 -26.49 25.23
C ARG A 220 -8.88 -25.28 24.60
N MET A 221 -8.12 -25.52 23.53
CA MET A 221 -7.50 -24.46 22.72
C MET A 221 -8.56 -23.55 22.09
N GLY A 222 -9.52 -24.13 21.37
CA GLY A 222 -10.58 -23.37 20.71
C GLY A 222 -11.43 -22.51 21.66
N GLU A 223 -11.79 -23.05 22.83
CA GLU A 223 -12.49 -22.32 23.88
C GLU A 223 -11.66 -21.17 24.45
N ALA A 224 -10.36 -21.40 24.69
CA ALA A 224 -9.46 -20.37 25.21
C ALA A 224 -9.23 -19.25 24.18
N MET A 225 -9.04 -19.61 22.90
CA MET A 225 -8.93 -18.65 21.79
C MET A 225 -10.17 -17.77 21.73
N ASN A 226 -11.37 -18.34 21.74
CA ASN A 226 -12.60 -17.54 21.68
C ASN A 226 -12.77 -16.57 22.86
N ARG A 227 -12.31 -16.96 24.06
CA ARG A 227 -12.36 -16.08 25.24
C ARG A 227 -11.30 -14.98 25.21
N ARG A 228 -10.06 -15.31 24.82
CA ARG A 228 -8.89 -14.43 24.99
C ARG A 228 -8.59 -13.60 23.74
N LEU A 229 -8.76 -14.20 22.56
CA LEU A 229 -8.51 -13.58 21.26
C LEU A 229 -9.78 -12.98 20.63
N GLY A 230 -10.92 -13.08 21.30
CA GLY A 230 -12.23 -12.71 20.75
C GLY A 230 -12.89 -11.49 21.41
N ASP A 231 -12.18 -10.80 22.32
CA ASP A 231 -12.70 -9.65 23.06
C ASP A 231 -11.55 -8.66 23.35
N GLY A 232 -11.87 -7.38 23.48
CA GLY A 232 -10.91 -6.29 23.62
C GLY A 232 -10.39 -5.73 22.30
N ASP A 233 -9.48 -4.77 22.41
CA ASP A 233 -8.77 -4.16 21.29
C ASP A 233 -7.46 -4.89 20.99
N VAL A 234 -7.02 -4.79 19.74
CA VAL A 234 -5.80 -5.43 19.24
C VAL A 234 -5.05 -4.48 18.33
N ALA A 235 -3.72 -4.62 18.26
CA ALA A 235 -2.89 -3.69 17.50
C ALA A 235 -3.34 -3.57 16.04
N VAL A 236 -3.81 -4.66 15.42
CA VAL A 236 -4.26 -4.65 14.02
C VAL A 236 -5.45 -3.73 13.75
N ASN A 237 -6.25 -3.39 14.75
CA ASN A 237 -7.33 -2.42 14.61
C ASN A 237 -6.82 -1.01 14.25
N LEU A 238 -5.54 -0.71 14.45
CA LEU A 238 -4.90 0.52 13.97
C LEU A 238 -5.05 0.74 12.45
N ALA A 239 -5.24 -0.32 11.66
CA ALA A 239 -5.49 -0.20 10.22
C ALA A 239 -6.79 0.57 9.91
N SER A 240 -7.74 0.61 10.86
CA SER A 240 -9.00 1.36 10.73
C SER A 240 -8.79 2.86 10.55
N THR A 241 -7.63 3.38 10.94
CA THR A 241 -7.29 4.80 10.79
C THR A 241 -7.31 5.25 9.34
N SER A 242 -7.06 4.37 8.37
CA SER A 242 -7.14 4.72 6.94
C SER A 242 -8.57 4.98 6.47
N LEU A 243 -9.55 4.28 7.05
CA LEU A 243 -10.96 4.50 6.75
C LEU A 243 -11.39 5.91 7.18
N ILE A 244 -10.92 6.31 8.36
CA ILE A 244 -11.17 7.65 8.92
C ILE A 244 -10.41 8.74 8.16
N ALA A 245 -9.13 8.50 7.82
CA ALA A 245 -8.33 9.41 7.02
C ALA A 245 -8.96 9.63 5.63
N ASN A 246 -9.48 8.58 4.99
CA ASN A 246 -10.19 8.69 3.70
C ASN A 246 -11.44 9.59 3.81
N ALA A 247 -12.26 9.45 4.86
CA ALA A 247 -13.40 10.34 5.11
C ALA A 247 -12.97 11.79 5.41
N TRP A 248 -11.87 11.96 6.15
CA TRP A 248 -11.28 13.27 6.41
C TRP A 248 -10.78 13.95 5.12
N LEU A 249 -10.15 13.21 4.21
CA LEU A 249 -9.69 13.75 2.92
C LEU A 249 -10.82 14.31 2.05
N TYR A 250 -12.05 13.82 2.21
CA TYR A 250 -13.24 14.36 1.54
C TYR A 250 -13.80 15.64 2.19
N THR A 251 -13.62 15.81 3.50
CA THR A 251 -14.43 16.76 4.29
C THR A 251 -13.61 17.80 5.06
N GLY A 252 -12.40 17.44 5.49
CA GLY A 252 -11.59 18.20 6.43
C GLY A 252 -12.20 18.29 7.84
N GLU A 253 -13.24 17.51 8.15
CA GLU A 253 -13.97 17.63 9.42
C GLU A 253 -13.15 17.18 10.62
N ASP A 254 -13.08 18.04 11.63
CA ASP A 254 -12.30 17.82 12.86
C ASP A 254 -12.68 16.52 13.58
N ARG A 255 -13.94 16.07 13.53
CA ARG A 255 -14.38 14.83 14.20
C ARG A 255 -13.62 13.58 13.74
N TYR A 256 -13.23 13.52 12.46
CA TYR A 256 -12.46 12.40 11.92
C TYR A 256 -11.00 12.51 12.34
N ARG A 257 -10.40 13.70 12.21
CA ARG A 257 -9.03 13.97 12.66
C ARG A 257 -8.87 13.67 14.15
N ASP A 258 -9.75 14.20 14.98
CA ASP A 258 -9.62 14.15 16.43
C ASP A 258 -9.77 12.71 16.95
N TRP A 259 -10.69 11.91 16.39
CA TRP A 259 -10.80 10.49 16.73
C TRP A 259 -9.54 9.71 16.32
N LEU A 260 -9.05 9.93 15.10
CA LEU A 260 -7.87 9.25 14.59
C LEU A 260 -6.65 9.54 15.49
N VAL A 261 -6.42 10.82 15.79
CA VAL A 261 -5.32 11.26 16.65
C VAL A 261 -5.44 10.70 18.07
N ASP A 262 -6.62 10.75 18.69
CA ASP A 262 -6.81 10.21 20.04
C ASP A 262 -6.62 8.69 20.09
N TYR A 263 -7.10 7.97 19.08
CA TYR A 263 -6.94 6.52 19.01
C TYR A 263 -5.47 6.11 18.84
N VAL A 264 -4.74 6.74 17.92
CA VAL A 264 -3.30 6.47 17.73
C VAL A 264 -2.49 6.88 18.96
N GLN A 265 -2.84 8.00 19.60
CA GLN A 265 -2.20 8.42 20.85
C GLN A 265 -2.41 7.40 21.98
N ALA A 266 -3.60 6.82 22.11
CA ALA A 266 -3.86 5.79 23.11
C ALA A 266 -2.94 4.57 22.93
N TRP A 267 -2.65 4.16 21.69
CA TRP A 267 -1.66 3.10 21.43
C TRP A 267 -0.22 3.52 21.73
N ARG A 268 0.17 4.77 21.44
CA ARG A 268 1.49 5.30 21.83
C ARG A 268 1.66 5.34 23.35
N ASP A 269 0.63 5.75 24.09
CA ASP A 269 0.64 5.77 25.56
C ASP A 269 0.84 4.35 26.11
N ARG A 270 0.12 3.36 25.56
CA ARG A 270 0.24 1.95 25.92
C ARG A 270 1.62 1.39 25.57
N ALA A 271 2.17 1.71 24.40
CA ALA A 271 3.52 1.31 24.00
C ALA A 271 4.58 1.89 24.94
N ALA A 272 4.46 3.18 25.31
CA ALA A 272 5.37 3.81 26.27
C ALA A 272 5.33 3.10 27.64
N ALA A 273 4.14 2.73 28.12
CA ALA A 273 3.97 1.96 29.36
C ALA A 273 4.53 0.53 29.26
N ALA A 274 4.52 -0.07 28.06
CA ALA A 274 5.07 -1.40 27.78
C ALA A 274 6.57 -1.40 27.42
N GLY A 275 7.31 -0.32 27.70
CA GLY A 275 8.75 -0.25 27.44
C GLY A 275 9.11 -0.02 25.97
N GLY A 276 8.24 0.65 25.23
CA GLY A 276 8.43 1.09 23.84
C GLY A 276 7.86 0.16 22.79
N VAL A 277 7.55 -1.10 23.11
CA VAL A 277 6.95 -2.03 22.15
C VAL A 277 5.44 -1.87 22.15
N ILE A 278 4.82 -1.88 20.97
CA ILE A 278 3.36 -1.85 20.84
C ILE A 278 2.78 -3.13 21.47
N PRO A 279 1.92 -3.05 22.52
CA PRO A 279 1.17 -4.21 22.97
C PRO A 279 0.21 -4.66 21.87
N ASP A 280 -0.12 -5.94 21.80
CA ASP A 280 -1.03 -6.47 20.76
C ASP A 280 -2.44 -6.79 21.28
N ASN A 281 -2.69 -6.59 22.57
CA ASN A 281 -3.98 -6.87 23.20
C ASN A 281 -4.29 -5.89 24.35
N VAL A 282 -5.53 -5.44 24.40
CA VAL A 282 -6.09 -4.56 25.43
C VAL A 282 -7.48 -5.09 25.77
N GLY A 283 -7.75 -5.43 27.03
CA GLY A 283 -9.05 -5.97 27.40
C GLY A 283 -10.17 -4.93 27.45
N PRO A 284 -11.42 -5.38 27.69
CA PRO A 284 -12.60 -4.51 27.74
C PRO A 284 -12.52 -3.37 28.76
N SER A 285 -11.71 -3.52 29.81
CA SER A 285 -11.48 -2.48 30.82
C SER A 285 -10.53 -1.38 30.36
N GLY A 286 -9.84 -1.55 29.21
CA GLY A 286 -8.76 -0.67 28.75
C GLY A 286 -7.36 -1.10 29.24
N GLU A 287 -7.26 -2.17 30.05
CA GLU A 287 -5.99 -2.69 30.55
C GLU A 287 -5.28 -3.61 29.52
N VAL A 288 -3.99 -3.36 29.30
CA VAL A 288 -3.12 -4.20 28.47
C VAL A 288 -2.93 -5.56 29.16
N GLY A 289 -3.10 -6.66 28.42
CA GLY A 289 -2.88 -8.00 28.95
C GLY A 289 -4.01 -8.54 29.84
N GLU A 290 -5.15 -7.85 29.97
CA GLU A 290 -6.26 -8.25 30.86
C GLU A 290 -6.70 -9.71 30.63
N LEU A 291 -6.81 -10.12 29.36
CA LEU A 291 -7.21 -11.48 28.98
C LEU A 291 -6.01 -12.41 28.74
N HIS A 292 -4.80 -11.95 29.05
CA HIS A 292 -3.54 -12.65 28.80
C HIS A 292 -2.63 -12.72 30.04
N ASP A 293 -3.22 -12.74 31.24
CA ASP A 293 -2.52 -12.76 32.54
C ASP A 293 -1.44 -11.66 32.67
N GLY A 294 -1.73 -10.46 32.17
CA GLY A 294 -0.83 -9.31 32.16
C GLY A 294 0.24 -9.33 31.08
N ARG A 295 0.25 -10.30 30.17
CA ARG A 295 1.16 -10.30 29.01
C ARG A 295 0.69 -9.26 27.98
N TRP A 296 1.60 -8.35 27.60
CA TRP A 296 1.36 -7.35 26.56
C TRP A 296 1.31 -7.93 25.14
N TYR A 297 1.64 -9.22 24.99
CA TYR A 297 1.61 -9.97 23.74
C TYR A 297 0.61 -11.14 23.81
N GLY A 298 0.17 -11.63 22.66
CA GLY A 298 -0.68 -12.80 22.51
C GLY A 298 -2.03 -12.55 21.85
N GLY A 299 -2.35 -11.31 21.48
CA GLY A 299 -3.57 -10.99 20.72
C GLY A 299 -3.58 -11.58 19.29
N PRO A 300 -4.77 -11.72 18.66
CA PRO A 300 -4.90 -12.19 17.28
C PRO A 300 -4.22 -11.24 16.30
N TYR A 301 -3.53 -11.80 15.30
CA TYR A 301 -2.64 -11.06 14.40
C TYR A 301 -1.61 -10.20 15.14
N GLY A 302 -1.29 -10.59 16.38
CA GLY A 302 -0.31 -9.97 17.24
C GLY A 302 1.04 -10.68 17.19
N TRP A 303 1.87 -10.39 18.18
CA TRP A 303 3.25 -10.88 18.30
C TRP A 303 3.34 -12.40 18.43
N THR A 304 2.37 -13.05 19.07
CA THR A 304 2.41 -14.50 19.23
C THR A 304 1.88 -15.22 18.00
N TRP A 305 0.74 -14.82 17.43
CA TRP A 305 0.10 -15.61 16.38
C TRP A 305 -0.81 -14.76 15.46
N PRO A 306 -0.88 -15.02 14.15
CA PRO A 306 0.00 -15.93 13.40
C PRO A 306 1.30 -15.26 12.93
N HIS A 307 1.33 -13.93 12.77
CA HIS A 307 2.32 -13.25 11.92
C HIS A 307 3.31 -12.32 12.65
N GLY A 308 2.99 -11.82 13.84
CA GLY A 308 3.87 -10.93 14.59
C GLY A 308 4.21 -9.62 13.86
N LEU A 309 5.50 -9.33 13.69
CA LEU A 309 6.01 -8.10 13.08
C LEU A 309 5.39 -7.82 11.71
N HIS A 310 5.08 -8.84 10.92
CA HIS A 310 4.44 -8.65 9.62
C HIS A 310 3.08 -7.94 9.75
N SER A 311 2.26 -8.30 10.74
CA SER A 311 0.97 -7.63 11.01
C SER A 311 1.15 -6.36 11.86
N VAL A 312 1.85 -6.44 12.98
CA VAL A 312 2.00 -5.31 13.93
C VAL A 312 2.80 -4.17 13.31
N GLY A 313 3.87 -4.48 12.56
CA GLY A 313 4.69 -3.50 11.85
C GLY A 313 3.90 -2.78 10.76
N ALA A 314 3.12 -3.52 9.96
CA ALA A 314 2.29 -2.94 8.91
C ALA A 314 1.30 -1.90 9.46
N VAL A 315 0.51 -2.27 10.47
CA VAL A 315 -0.52 -1.37 11.04
C VAL A 315 0.08 -0.21 11.83
N ALA A 316 1.27 -0.39 12.44
CA ALA A 316 1.99 0.71 13.09
C ALA A 316 2.43 1.77 12.08
N VAL A 317 2.95 1.34 10.93
CA VAL A 317 3.32 2.23 9.82
C VAL A 317 2.07 2.92 9.26
N VAL A 318 0.99 2.18 8.97
CA VAL A 318 -0.27 2.74 8.46
C VAL A 318 -0.84 3.81 9.40
N ALA A 319 -0.95 3.51 10.70
CA ALA A 319 -1.48 4.47 11.66
C ALA A 319 -0.58 5.71 11.83
N ALA A 320 0.75 5.52 11.83
CA ALA A 320 1.69 6.64 11.89
C ALA A 320 1.58 7.53 10.64
N MET A 321 1.47 6.94 9.45
CA MET A 321 1.25 7.66 8.19
C MET A 321 -0.04 8.47 8.22
N ASN A 322 -1.13 7.86 8.66
CA ASN A 322 -2.43 8.54 8.74
C ASN A 322 -2.44 9.68 9.77
N ALA A 323 -1.84 9.46 10.95
CA ALA A 323 -1.73 10.51 11.97
C ALA A 323 -0.85 11.67 11.48
N ALA A 324 0.31 11.38 10.86
CA ALA A 324 1.17 12.39 10.26
C ALA A 324 0.48 13.14 9.13
N LEU A 325 -0.34 12.48 8.31
CA LEU A 325 -1.11 13.12 7.25
C LEU A 325 -2.09 14.17 7.80
N VAL A 326 -2.83 13.85 8.87
CA VAL A 326 -3.87 14.75 9.41
C VAL A 326 -3.34 15.83 10.35
N THR A 327 -2.12 15.67 10.91
CA THR A 327 -1.52 16.66 11.81
C THR A 327 -0.31 17.40 11.25
N GLY A 328 0.37 16.86 10.24
CA GLY A 328 1.66 17.34 9.75
C GLY A 328 2.83 17.11 10.71
N ASP A 329 2.73 16.13 11.62
CA ASP A 329 3.74 15.85 12.65
C ASP A 329 4.39 14.48 12.44
N ASN A 330 5.71 14.43 12.28
CA ASN A 330 6.44 13.18 12.07
C ASN A 330 6.75 12.43 13.38
N ALA A 331 6.42 12.99 14.55
CA ALA A 331 6.56 12.29 15.83
C ALA A 331 5.66 11.05 15.95
N TRP A 332 4.61 10.94 15.13
CA TRP A 332 3.76 9.74 15.09
C TRP A 332 4.50 8.48 14.65
N PHE A 333 5.58 8.62 13.88
CA PHE A 333 6.41 7.48 13.44
C PHE A 333 7.17 6.79 14.57
N ASP A 334 7.23 7.38 15.78
CA ASP A 334 7.77 6.68 16.96
C ASP A 334 7.01 5.38 17.26
N LEU A 335 5.71 5.33 16.92
CA LEU A 335 4.90 4.12 17.04
C LEU A 335 5.50 2.98 16.22
N ALA A 336 5.99 3.24 15.00
CA ALA A 336 6.56 2.24 14.11
C ALA A 336 8.08 2.03 14.30
N ARG A 337 8.83 3.07 14.71
CA ARG A 337 10.28 2.98 14.95
C ARG A 337 10.61 2.03 16.11
N ALA A 338 9.88 2.14 17.21
CA ALA A 338 10.19 1.39 18.42
C ALA A 338 10.09 -0.14 18.28
N PRO A 339 9.03 -0.74 17.69
CA PRO A 339 9.01 -2.18 17.43
C PRO A 339 10.11 -2.61 16.43
N LEU A 340 10.42 -1.78 15.44
CA LEU A 340 11.50 -2.05 14.47
C LEU A 340 12.88 -2.06 15.13
N ASP A 341 13.20 -1.03 15.93
CA ASP A 341 14.47 -0.95 16.65
C ASP A 341 14.61 -2.15 17.62
N ARG A 342 13.52 -2.55 18.29
CA ARG A 342 13.51 -3.72 19.18
C ARG A 342 13.87 -5.03 18.46
N VAL A 343 13.26 -5.32 17.32
CA VAL A 343 13.54 -6.59 16.61
C VAL A 343 14.94 -6.58 15.97
N LEU A 344 15.45 -5.40 15.61
CA LEU A 344 16.83 -5.24 15.12
C LEU A 344 17.88 -5.49 16.23
N GLU A 345 17.58 -5.12 17.48
CA GLU A 345 18.45 -5.43 18.64
C GLU A 345 18.56 -6.94 18.91
N GLU A 346 17.53 -7.70 18.56
CA GLU A 346 17.46 -9.16 18.74
C GLU A 346 17.91 -9.93 17.48
N ALA A 347 18.48 -9.23 16.49
CA ALA A 347 18.85 -9.84 15.21
C ALA A 347 19.91 -10.93 15.38
N THR A 348 19.72 -12.03 14.65
CA THR A 348 20.67 -13.13 14.50
C THR A 348 21.18 -13.17 13.05
N ARG A 349 22.13 -14.08 12.78
CA ARG A 349 22.67 -14.28 11.43
C ARG A 349 22.50 -15.73 10.99
N GLY A 350 22.11 -15.92 9.74
CA GLY A 350 21.98 -17.24 9.13
C GLY A 350 21.24 -17.22 7.80
N PRO A 351 21.19 -18.36 7.10
CA PRO A 351 20.42 -18.52 5.88
C PRO A 351 18.92 -18.65 6.17
N VAL A 352 18.09 -18.47 5.14
CA VAL A 352 16.67 -18.88 5.19
C VAL A 352 16.58 -20.35 4.82
N ARG A 353 15.95 -21.16 5.67
CA ARG A 353 15.69 -22.58 5.41
C ARG A 353 14.21 -22.88 5.51
N ASP A 354 13.73 -23.77 4.64
CA ASP A 354 12.33 -24.18 4.62
C ASP A 354 11.93 -24.81 5.96
N GLY A 355 10.77 -24.39 6.48
CA GLY A 355 10.23 -24.86 7.76
C GLY A 355 10.89 -24.30 9.03
N GLU A 356 11.95 -23.49 8.95
CA GLU A 356 12.57 -22.87 10.13
C GLU A 356 11.83 -21.59 10.59
N SER A 357 10.96 -21.04 9.75
CA SER A 357 10.17 -19.86 10.04
C SER A 357 8.80 -19.89 9.35
N SER A 358 7.86 -19.10 9.86
CA SER A 358 6.46 -19.07 9.39
C SER A 358 6.30 -18.57 7.95
N MET A 359 7.26 -17.81 7.43
CA MET A 359 7.26 -17.31 6.04
C MET A 359 8.50 -17.73 5.24
N ALA A 360 9.20 -18.80 5.66
CA ALA A 360 10.40 -19.28 4.97
C ALA A 360 10.18 -19.48 3.45
N SER A 361 9.04 -20.07 3.05
CA SER A 361 8.68 -20.28 1.65
C SER A 361 8.56 -18.97 0.85
N THR A 362 8.10 -17.90 1.48
CA THR A 362 7.99 -16.57 0.86
C THR A 362 9.37 -15.98 0.67
N TRP A 363 10.22 -16.02 1.69
CA TRP A 363 11.58 -15.49 1.61
C TRP A 363 12.48 -16.23 0.62
N LEU A 364 12.35 -17.56 0.53
CA LEU A 364 13.03 -18.36 -0.48
C LEU A 364 12.65 -17.92 -1.91
N GLN A 365 11.40 -17.58 -2.14
CA GLN A 365 10.93 -17.09 -3.45
C GLN A 365 11.38 -15.64 -3.73
N ARG A 366 11.38 -14.77 -2.71
CA ARG A 366 11.80 -13.37 -2.85
C ARG A 366 13.31 -13.25 -3.13
N LEU A 367 14.14 -13.94 -2.33
CA LEU A 367 15.60 -13.81 -2.38
C LEU A 367 16.25 -14.76 -3.40
N GLY A 368 15.59 -15.87 -3.75
CA GLY A 368 16.16 -16.86 -4.66
C GLY A 368 17.51 -17.38 -4.14
N PRO A 369 18.59 -17.35 -4.95
CA PRO A 369 19.92 -17.80 -4.52
C PRO A 369 20.48 -17.08 -3.28
N ASP A 370 20.09 -15.82 -3.03
CA ASP A 370 20.60 -15.05 -1.90
C ASP A 370 20.05 -15.54 -0.56
N ALA A 371 19.00 -16.39 -0.56
CA ALA A 371 18.47 -17.02 0.65
C ALA A 371 19.49 -17.92 1.37
N ASP A 372 20.51 -18.42 0.66
CA ASP A 372 21.60 -19.24 1.22
C ASP A 372 22.73 -18.43 1.87
N ALA A 373 22.71 -17.09 1.75
CA ALA A 373 23.72 -16.23 2.32
C ALA A 373 23.65 -16.16 3.87
N ASP A 374 24.67 -15.57 4.48
CA ASP A 374 24.65 -15.23 5.90
C ASP A 374 23.84 -13.94 6.09
N LEU A 375 22.52 -14.07 6.22
CA LEU A 375 21.57 -12.96 6.24
C LEU A 375 21.34 -12.45 7.67
N GLN A 376 21.00 -11.18 7.81
CA GLN A 376 20.42 -10.67 9.07
C GLN A 376 18.99 -11.18 9.20
N LEU A 377 18.70 -11.89 10.29
CA LEU A 377 17.39 -12.43 10.60
C LEU A 377 16.86 -11.79 11.90
N VAL A 378 15.76 -11.07 11.83
CA VAL A 378 15.08 -10.47 12.99
C VAL A 378 13.95 -11.38 13.45
N PRO A 379 13.64 -11.47 14.76
CA PRO A 379 12.48 -12.20 15.21
C PRO A 379 11.20 -11.49 14.79
N TYR A 380 10.28 -12.23 14.17
CA TYR A 380 8.95 -11.69 13.85
C TYR A 380 8.00 -11.86 15.03
N ARG A 381 8.21 -12.87 15.89
CA ARG A 381 7.20 -13.28 16.89
C ARG A 381 7.74 -13.34 18.32
N LYS A 382 6.84 -13.16 19.29
CA LYS A 382 7.09 -13.22 20.73
C LYS A 382 6.20 -14.27 21.38
N GLY A 383 6.81 -15.16 22.15
CA GLY A 383 6.12 -16.21 22.91
C GLY A 383 6.60 -16.28 24.35
N MET A 384 6.17 -17.28 25.09
CA MET A 384 6.57 -17.51 26.49
C MET A 384 8.08 -17.73 26.64
N HIS A 385 8.72 -18.30 25.62
CA HIS A 385 10.14 -18.65 25.65
C HIS A 385 11.10 -17.57 25.13
N GLY A 386 10.58 -16.41 24.70
CA GLY A 386 11.42 -15.34 24.15
C GLY A 386 10.92 -14.84 22.80
N TRP A 387 11.82 -14.19 22.07
CA TRP A 387 11.64 -13.84 20.67
C TRP A 387 11.99 -15.04 19.79
N PHE A 388 11.21 -15.29 18.74
CA PHE A 388 11.38 -16.42 17.84
C PHE A 388 10.88 -16.08 16.43
N ASP A 389 10.87 -17.08 15.54
CA ASP A 389 10.48 -16.93 14.13
C ASP A 389 11.39 -15.92 13.42
N HIS A 390 12.68 -16.24 13.36
CA HIS A 390 13.71 -15.36 12.82
C HIS A 390 13.71 -15.39 11.29
N GLN A 391 13.60 -14.22 10.67
CA GLN A 391 13.45 -14.07 9.22
C GLN A 391 14.10 -12.77 8.72
N PRO A 392 14.38 -12.62 7.42
CA PRO A 392 14.83 -11.35 6.85
C PRO A 392 13.85 -10.21 7.18
N LEU A 393 14.37 -9.01 7.42
CA LEU A 393 13.55 -7.83 7.67
C LEU A 393 12.79 -7.41 6.40
N GLN A 394 11.49 -7.19 6.50
CA GLN A 394 10.69 -6.57 5.43
C GLN A 394 11.07 -5.09 5.26
N ILE A 395 11.80 -4.78 4.18
CA ILE A 395 12.38 -3.45 3.91
C ILE A 395 11.31 -2.37 3.74
N ALA A 396 10.09 -2.73 3.34
CA ALA A 396 8.97 -1.80 3.23
C ALA A 396 8.74 -0.98 4.53
N PHE A 397 8.93 -1.56 5.72
CA PHE A 397 8.71 -0.83 6.98
C PHE A 397 9.71 0.32 7.21
N PRO A 398 11.05 0.09 7.28
CA PRO A 398 11.99 1.20 7.39
C PRO A 398 11.95 2.15 6.18
N ALA A 399 11.64 1.65 4.98
CA ALA A 399 11.50 2.48 3.79
C ALA A 399 10.35 3.48 3.95
N TRP A 400 9.17 3.04 4.36
CA TRP A 400 8.02 3.93 4.60
C TRP A 400 8.26 4.92 5.73
N ILE A 401 8.89 4.49 6.83
CA ILE A 401 9.22 5.39 7.94
C ILE A 401 10.12 6.53 7.46
N TRP A 402 11.25 6.22 6.81
CA TRP A 402 12.15 7.24 6.27
C TRP A 402 11.47 8.10 5.20
N TRP A 403 10.75 7.46 4.27
CA TRP A 403 10.12 8.16 3.17
C TRP A 403 9.09 9.17 3.66
N CYS A 404 8.30 8.85 4.68
CA CYS A 404 7.34 9.80 5.23
C CYS A 404 8.01 10.86 6.11
N SER A 405 8.93 10.45 7.00
CA SER A 405 9.49 11.35 8.01
C SER A 405 10.53 12.32 7.46
N GLY A 406 11.30 11.91 6.45
CA GLY A 406 12.50 12.62 6.00
C GLY A 406 13.62 12.70 7.06
N ASP A 407 13.48 12.03 8.21
CA ASP A 407 14.40 12.16 9.33
C ASP A 407 15.76 11.52 9.00
N PRO A 408 16.89 12.24 9.18
CA PRO A 408 18.23 11.67 9.01
C PRO A 408 18.50 10.41 9.85
N GLN A 409 17.85 10.24 11.00
CA GLN A 409 17.97 9.02 11.81
C GLN A 409 17.31 7.82 11.13
N ASP A 410 16.18 8.02 10.46
CA ASP A 410 15.51 6.94 9.72
C ASP A 410 16.33 6.57 8.47
N ARG A 411 17.01 7.55 7.86
CA ARG A 411 18.00 7.27 6.82
C ARG A 411 19.16 6.43 7.34
N GLN A 412 19.72 6.79 8.50
CA GLN A 412 20.80 6.00 9.13
C GLN A 412 20.35 4.59 9.51
N ARG A 413 19.07 4.38 9.87
CA ARG A 413 18.50 3.05 10.07
C ARG A 413 18.55 2.23 8.78
N LEU A 414 18.09 2.79 7.66
CA LEU A 414 18.18 2.13 6.35
C LEU A 414 19.63 1.80 5.97
N ASP A 415 20.56 2.74 6.13
CA ASP A 415 21.98 2.52 5.83
C ASP A 415 22.60 1.43 6.74
N ARG A 416 22.10 1.24 7.97
CA ARG A 416 22.50 0.13 8.84
C ARG A 416 21.92 -1.20 8.36
N VAL A 417 20.63 -1.23 8.05
CA VAL A 417 19.96 -2.44 7.52
C VAL A 417 20.64 -2.89 6.22
N GLU A 418 20.90 -1.99 5.28
CA GLU A 418 21.60 -2.31 4.03
C GLU A 418 22.97 -2.96 4.29
N ARG A 419 23.77 -2.38 5.19
CA ARG A 419 25.10 -2.91 5.51
C ARG A 419 25.07 -4.28 6.19
N GLU A 420 24.01 -4.60 6.92
CA GLU A 420 23.93 -5.79 7.76
C GLU A 420 23.11 -6.94 7.13
N CYS A 421 22.21 -6.64 6.19
CA CYS A 421 21.20 -7.56 5.67
C CYS A 421 21.76 -8.83 5.02
N GLY A 422 22.98 -8.79 4.46
CA GLY A 422 23.66 -9.94 3.87
C GLY A 422 23.36 -10.24 2.41
N TYR A 423 22.61 -9.37 1.70
CA TYR A 423 22.35 -9.49 0.26
C TYR A 423 22.55 -8.15 -0.47
N ASP A 424 22.71 -8.19 -1.79
CA ASP A 424 22.97 -7.01 -2.63
C ASP A 424 21.69 -6.23 -2.92
N TRP A 425 21.57 -5.02 -2.37
CA TRP A 425 20.44 -4.14 -2.59
C TRP A 425 20.29 -3.71 -4.06
N THR A 426 21.30 -3.84 -4.93
CA THR A 426 21.16 -3.50 -6.36
C THR A 426 20.49 -4.60 -7.19
N THR A 427 20.23 -5.77 -6.60
CA THR A 427 19.59 -6.90 -7.28
C THR A 427 18.08 -6.67 -7.45
N VAL A 428 17.61 -6.77 -8.70
CA VAL A 428 16.18 -6.82 -9.03
C VAL A 428 15.77 -8.29 -9.11
N HIS A 429 15.20 -8.83 -8.03
CA HIS A 429 14.67 -10.18 -8.00
C HIS A 429 13.37 -10.29 -8.82
N ALA A 430 13.10 -11.45 -9.41
CA ALA A 430 11.94 -11.67 -10.26
C ALA A 430 10.83 -12.42 -9.50
N PHE A 431 10.14 -11.73 -8.59
CA PHE A 431 9.00 -12.29 -7.84
C PHE A 431 7.82 -11.32 -7.85
N ARG A 432 6.61 -11.83 -7.56
CA ARG A 432 5.41 -11.05 -7.26
C ARG A 432 4.54 -11.86 -6.32
N ASP A 433 4.38 -11.39 -5.10
CA ASP A 433 3.50 -12.00 -4.10
C ASP A 433 2.15 -11.27 -4.06
N LYS A 434 1.40 -11.44 -2.96
CA LYS A 434 0.08 -10.84 -2.79
C LYS A 434 0.13 -9.33 -2.59
N GLU A 435 1.13 -8.85 -1.84
CA GLU A 435 1.29 -7.44 -1.50
C GLU A 435 1.68 -6.60 -2.72
N GLU A 436 2.27 -7.26 -3.73
CA GLU A 436 2.79 -6.59 -4.92
C GLU A 436 3.79 -5.49 -4.56
N ALA A 437 4.71 -5.86 -3.66
CA ALA A 437 5.74 -5.02 -3.08
C ALA A 437 7.04 -5.82 -2.89
N GLY A 438 8.08 -5.17 -2.35
CA GLY A 438 9.32 -5.84 -1.96
C GLY A 438 10.54 -5.51 -2.84
N HIS A 439 10.41 -4.58 -3.80
CA HIS A 439 11.53 -4.04 -4.56
C HIS A 439 12.02 -2.68 -4.03
N GLU A 440 11.79 -2.36 -2.74
CA GLU A 440 12.24 -1.09 -2.16
C GLU A 440 13.77 -0.99 -2.12
N ALA A 441 14.48 -2.07 -1.78
CA ALA A 441 15.95 -2.08 -1.73
C ALA A 441 16.62 -1.64 -3.04
N PRO A 442 16.33 -2.25 -4.21
CA PRO A 442 16.91 -1.82 -5.48
C PRO A 442 16.44 -0.45 -5.97
N TRP A 443 15.25 -0.02 -5.59
CA TRP A 443 14.77 1.34 -5.83
C TRP A 443 15.51 2.38 -4.97
N LEU A 444 15.74 2.12 -3.69
CA LEU A 444 16.52 2.99 -2.81
C LEU A 444 17.97 3.11 -3.28
N ALA A 445 18.59 2.00 -3.70
CA ALA A 445 19.92 2.01 -4.28
C ALA A 445 19.98 2.82 -5.60
N TYR A 446 18.89 2.85 -6.37
CA TYR A 446 18.76 3.69 -7.56
C TYR A 446 18.70 5.18 -7.20
N LEU A 447 17.89 5.56 -6.21
CA LEU A 447 17.79 6.94 -5.73
C LEU A 447 19.11 7.46 -5.15
N ASP A 448 19.93 6.57 -4.60
CA ASP A 448 21.30 6.85 -4.16
C ASP A 448 22.33 6.97 -5.30
N GLY A 449 21.90 6.74 -6.55
CA GLY A 449 22.78 6.76 -7.73
C GLY A 449 23.67 5.52 -7.90
N ARG A 450 23.39 4.44 -7.15
CA ARG A 450 24.19 3.20 -7.17
C ARG A 450 23.62 2.12 -8.08
N ASN A 451 22.35 2.22 -8.48
CA ASN A 451 21.64 1.24 -9.32
C ASN A 451 21.02 1.90 -10.57
N LEU A 452 21.84 2.60 -11.38
CA LEU A 452 21.34 3.48 -12.46
C LEU A 452 20.56 2.76 -13.58
N ASP A 453 20.74 1.46 -13.75
CA ASP A 453 20.00 0.64 -14.72
C ASP A 453 18.68 0.07 -14.16
N TYR A 454 18.40 0.31 -12.88
CA TYR A 454 17.19 -0.11 -12.18
C TYR A 454 15.91 0.17 -12.96
N PRO A 455 15.64 1.40 -13.48
CA PRO A 455 14.36 1.67 -14.11
C PRO A 455 14.06 0.74 -15.28
N ALA A 456 15.04 0.49 -16.15
CA ALA A 456 14.86 -0.42 -17.28
C ALA A 456 14.76 -1.89 -16.84
N ARG A 457 15.58 -2.32 -15.87
CA ARG A 457 15.56 -3.69 -15.35
C ARG A 457 14.27 -4.03 -14.63
N ALA A 458 13.79 -3.14 -13.76
CA ALA A 458 12.56 -3.31 -13.00
C ALA A 458 11.32 -3.30 -13.90
N LEU A 459 11.27 -2.42 -14.91
CA LEU A 459 10.18 -2.44 -15.90
C LEU A 459 10.19 -3.71 -16.75
N GLY A 460 11.37 -4.20 -17.15
CA GLY A 460 11.51 -5.48 -17.83
C GLY A 460 11.06 -6.67 -16.97
N MET A 461 11.38 -6.64 -15.67
CA MET A 461 10.93 -7.63 -14.69
C MET A 461 9.39 -7.60 -14.55
N ALA A 462 8.79 -6.41 -14.41
CA ALA A 462 7.33 -6.25 -14.34
C ALA A 462 6.62 -6.78 -15.60
N LEU A 463 7.13 -6.49 -16.80
CA LEU A 463 6.63 -7.09 -18.05
C LEU A 463 6.70 -8.64 -18.02
N GLY A 464 7.78 -9.19 -17.46
CA GLY A 464 7.92 -10.63 -17.23
C GLY A 464 6.89 -11.21 -16.25
N GLN A 465 6.57 -10.48 -15.17
CA GLN A 465 5.50 -10.86 -14.24
C GLN A 465 4.15 -10.93 -14.97
N VAL A 466 3.81 -9.91 -15.77
CA VAL A 466 2.55 -9.89 -16.54
C VAL A 466 2.50 -11.06 -17.51
N ALA A 467 3.58 -11.29 -18.27
CA ALA A 467 3.65 -12.42 -19.21
C ALA A 467 3.44 -13.77 -18.52
N ARG A 468 4.04 -13.98 -17.35
CA ARG A 468 3.84 -15.19 -16.55
C ARG A 468 2.39 -15.33 -16.08
N ARG A 469 1.74 -14.25 -15.61
CA ARG A 469 0.32 -14.30 -15.22
C ARG A 469 -0.57 -14.61 -16.41
N MET A 470 -0.29 -14.06 -17.58
CA MET A 470 -1.05 -14.38 -18.80
C MET A 470 -0.87 -15.83 -19.25
N ALA A 471 0.31 -16.42 -19.07
CA ALA A 471 0.51 -17.84 -19.31
C ALA A 471 -0.33 -18.69 -18.34
N LEU A 472 -0.34 -18.36 -17.04
CA LEU A 472 -1.18 -19.04 -16.06
C LEU A 472 -2.67 -18.89 -16.38
N VAL A 473 -3.11 -17.69 -16.76
CA VAL A 473 -4.49 -17.43 -17.19
C VAL A 473 -4.84 -18.26 -18.42
N HIS A 474 -3.94 -18.37 -19.40
CA HIS A 474 -4.17 -19.16 -20.61
C HIS A 474 -4.30 -20.66 -20.29
N GLU A 475 -3.41 -21.18 -19.45
CA GLU A 475 -3.34 -22.60 -19.04
C GLU A 475 -4.45 -23.01 -18.06
N ASP A 476 -5.15 -22.05 -17.43
CA ASP A 476 -6.20 -22.31 -16.44
C ASP A 476 -7.40 -23.08 -17.03
N ALA A 477 -7.36 -24.41 -17.02
CA ALA A 477 -8.44 -25.26 -17.51
C ALA A 477 -9.62 -25.42 -16.52
N SER A 478 -9.63 -24.70 -15.39
CA SER A 478 -10.61 -24.88 -14.31
C SER A 478 -12.02 -24.50 -14.76
N SER A 479 -12.95 -25.47 -14.72
CA SER A 479 -14.36 -25.27 -15.06
C SER A 479 -15.26 -24.98 -13.85
N VAL A 480 -14.81 -25.27 -12.63
CA VAL A 480 -15.56 -25.12 -11.36
C VAL A 480 -14.65 -24.46 -10.34
N ARG A 481 -15.12 -23.39 -9.67
CA ARG A 481 -14.34 -22.61 -8.70
C ARG A 481 -15.03 -22.65 -7.35
N THR A 482 -14.69 -23.66 -6.56
CA THR A 482 -15.37 -23.94 -5.29
C THR A 482 -14.44 -23.94 -4.07
N ASP A 483 -13.13 -24.16 -4.24
CA ASP A 483 -12.27 -24.62 -3.14
C ASP A 483 -11.09 -23.69 -2.79
N ASP A 484 -10.82 -22.64 -3.58
CA ASP A 484 -9.65 -21.76 -3.38
C ASP A 484 -9.97 -20.29 -3.69
N ILE A 485 -10.28 -19.53 -2.63
CA ILE A 485 -10.67 -18.12 -2.70
C ILE A 485 -9.49 -17.19 -3.06
N HIS A 486 -8.25 -17.59 -2.78
CA HIS A 486 -7.03 -16.85 -3.13
C HIS A 486 -6.63 -17.00 -4.60
N TRP A 487 -7.35 -17.82 -5.37
CA TRP A 487 -7.03 -18.15 -6.76
C TRP A 487 -6.92 -16.92 -7.66
N TRP A 488 -7.91 -16.01 -7.61
CA TRP A 488 -7.94 -14.84 -8.47
C TRP A 488 -6.84 -13.84 -8.14
N GLN A 489 -6.53 -13.65 -6.85
CA GLN A 489 -5.43 -12.78 -6.41
C GLN A 489 -4.09 -13.21 -7.03
N ARG A 490 -3.84 -14.52 -7.12
CA ARG A 490 -2.62 -15.08 -7.73
C ARG A 490 -2.59 -14.99 -9.26
N LEU A 491 -3.73 -14.71 -9.89
CA LEU A 491 -3.87 -14.59 -11.34
C LEU A 491 -4.04 -13.15 -11.82
N ASN A 492 -4.26 -12.19 -10.92
CA ASN A 492 -4.32 -10.77 -11.26
C ASN A 492 -3.07 -10.38 -12.09
N PRO A 493 -3.24 -10.00 -13.37
CA PRO A 493 -2.11 -9.67 -14.23
C PRO A 493 -1.64 -8.23 -14.01
N VAL A 494 -2.40 -7.40 -13.29
CA VAL A 494 -2.04 -6.01 -13.05
C VAL A 494 -0.88 -5.95 -12.06
N VAL A 495 0.17 -5.22 -12.44
CA VAL A 495 1.33 -4.89 -11.61
C VAL A 495 1.69 -3.40 -11.80
N THR A 496 1.53 -2.63 -10.74
CA THR A 496 1.76 -1.21 -10.57
C THR A 496 2.98 -0.85 -9.73
N GLU A 497 3.55 -1.75 -8.90
CA GLU A 497 4.64 -1.45 -7.95
C GLU A 497 5.75 -0.58 -8.55
N ILE A 498 6.34 -1.06 -9.65
CA ILE A 498 7.45 -0.38 -10.31
C ILE A 498 7.00 0.94 -10.97
N LEU A 499 5.76 1.00 -11.48
CA LEU A 499 5.20 2.25 -11.99
C LEU A 499 5.04 3.27 -10.86
N VAL A 500 4.55 2.86 -9.69
CA VAL A 500 4.41 3.74 -8.52
C VAL A 500 5.78 4.29 -8.10
N GLN A 501 6.79 3.43 -7.95
CA GLN A 501 8.14 3.83 -7.57
C GLN A 501 8.76 4.82 -8.57
N LEU A 502 8.71 4.48 -9.86
CA LEU A 502 9.38 5.25 -10.90
C LEU A 502 8.63 6.54 -11.26
N THR A 503 7.30 6.56 -11.21
CA THR A 503 6.55 7.76 -11.62
C THR A 503 6.24 8.67 -10.43
N THR A 504 5.93 8.13 -9.25
CA THR A 504 5.45 8.93 -8.12
C THR A 504 6.52 9.18 -7.06
N GLY A 505 7.62 8.43 -7.12
CA GLY A 505 8.72 8.52 -6.17
C GLY A 505 8.35 8.01 -4.79
N ALA A 506 7.50 6.97 -4.69
CA ALA A 506 7.06 6.36 -3.44
C ALA A 506 7.04 4.82 -3.54
N PRO A 507 7.14 4.09 -2.43
CA PRO A 507 6.80 2.67 -2.40
C PRO A 507 5.32 2.42 -2.73
N ALA A 508 4.96 1.18 -3.03
CA ALA A 508 3.56 0.75 -3.08
C ALA A 508 2.92 0.85 -1.69
N ALA A 509 1.64 1.25 -1.65
CA ALA A 509 0.91 1.40 -0.40
C ALA A 509 1.01 0.16 0.48
N PRO A 510 1.16 0.30 1.82
CA PRO A 510 1.11 -0.85 2.73
C PRO A 510 -0.15 -1.68 2.49
N TYR A 511 0.01 -2.97 2.24
CA TYR A 511 -1.07 -3.84 1.76
C TYR A 511 -2.24 -3.97 2.76
N ASN A 512 -1.95 -3.95 4.06
CA ASN A 512 -2.98 -4.04 5.12
C ASN A 512 -3.68 -2.69 5.38
N GLY A 513 -4.18 -2.05 4.31
CA GLY A 513 -5.05 -0.88 4.39
C GLY A 513 -4.36 0.48 4.32
N GLY A 514 -3.13 0.58 3.82
CA GLY A 514 -2.45 1.86 3.64
C GLY A 514 -3.06 2.72 2.53
N LEU A 515 -3.11 4.04 2.73
CA LEU A 515 -3.42 5.00 1.67
C LEU A 515 -2.17 5.26 0.83
N GLN A 516 -2.28 5.18 -0.51
CA GLN A 516 -1.16 5.46 -1.41
C GLN A 516 -0.67 6.91 -1.24
N GLN A 517 0.61 7.05 -0.90
CA GLN A 517 1.32 8.34 -0.86
C GLN A 517 2.17 8.54 -2.11
N SER A 518 2.59 9.77 -2.38
CA SER A 518 3.47 10.10 -3.51
C SER A 518 4.26 11.37 -3.25
N ARG A 519 5.47 11.49 -3.81
CA ARG A 519 6.18 12.78 -3.87
C ARG A 519 5.58 13.65 -4.95
N VAL A 520 5.24 13.04 -6.07
CA VAL A 520 4.51 13.68 -7.16
C VAL A 520 3.41 12.80 -7.71
N ARG A 521 2.33 13.43 -8.17
CA ARG A 521 1.24 12.81 -8.93
C ARG A 521 1.00 13.61 -10.21
N TYR A 522 0.44 12.95 -11.22
CA TYR A 522 0.19 13.57 -12.53
C TYR A 522 -1.29 13.67 -12.85
N TRP A 523 -1.62 14.66 -13.67
CA TRP A 523 -2.93 14.80 -14.31
C TRP A 523 -2.77 14.99 -15.81
N ASP A 524 -3.58 14.28 -16.58
CA ASP A 524 -3.72 14.53 -18.01
C ASP A 524 -4.57 15.79 -18.18
N ALA A 525 -3.90 16.88 -18.55
CA ALA A 525 -4.53 18.19 -18.62
C ALA A 525 -5.46 18.33 -19.83
N ASP A 526 -5.29 17.48 -20.85
CA ASP A 526 -6.09 17.51 -22.07
C ASP A 526 -7.39 16.70 -21.89
N ARG A 527 -7.33 15.61 -21.11
CA ARG A 527 -8.48 14.76 -20.78
C ARG A 527 -9.17 15.11 -19.47
N GLY A 528 -8.52 15.89 -18.61
CA GLY A 528 -9.06 16.31 -17.32
C GLY A 528 -9.20 15.19 -16.30
N ARG A 529 -8.24 14.27 -16.25
CA ARG A 529 -8.27 13.09 -15.37
C ARG A 529 -6.91 12.84 -14.70
N PRO A 530 -6.87 12.07 -13.59
CA PRO A 530 -5.61 11.62 -13.02
C PRO A 530 -4.79 10.78 -14.00
N GLY A 531 -3.47 10.84 -13.86
CA GLY A 531 -2.51 10.01 -14.57
C GLY A 531 -1.67 10.76 -15.60
N LEU A 532 -0.66 10.07 -16.12
CA LEU A 532 0.15 10.56 -17.23
C LEU A 532 -0.67 10.54 -18.54
N PRO A 533 -0.55 11.57 -19.39
CA PRO A 533 -1.13 11.54 -20.73
C PRO A 533 -0.59 10.36 -21.55
N ALA A 534 -1.32 10.00 -22.60
CA ALA A 534 -0.84 9.07 -23.61
C ALA A 534 0.54 9.51 -24.15
N ASP A 535 1.41 8.55 -24.44
CA ASP A 535 2.78 8.74 -24.92
C ASP A 535 3.77 9.40 -23.94
N VAL A 536 3.31 9.89 -22.78
CA VAL A 536 4.19 10.51 -21.77
C VAL A 536 4.68 9.47 -20.77
N ALA A 537 5.99 9.39 -20.63
CA ALA A 537 6.66 8.63 -19.58
C ALA A 537 7.24 9.58 -18.53
N ALA A 538 7.27 9.14 -17.27
CA ALA A 538 7.82 9.90 -16.15
C ALA A 538 8.78 9.05 -15.31
N LEU A 539 9.87 9.65 -14.85
CA LEU A 539 10.85 9.01 -14.00
C LEU A 539 11.29 9.95 -12.87
N VAL A 540 11.04 9.56 -11.63
CA VAL A 540 11.63 10.16 -10.44
C VAL A 540 13.05 9.64 -10.32
N GLU A 541 14.02 10.51 -10.57
CA GLU A 541 15.45 10.15 -10.61
C GLU A 541 16.20 10.47 -9.32
N GLY A 542 15.56 11.19 -8.40
CA GLY A 542 16.13 11.51 -7.10
C GLY A 542 15.11 12.14 -6.18
N LEU A 543 15.22 11.84 -4.90
CA LEU A 543 14.38 12.43 -3.86
C LEU A 543 15.19 12.64 -2.58
N ASP A 544 15.02 13.81 -1.98
CA ASP A 544 15.41 14.10 -0.60
C ASP A 544 14.25 14.81 0.12
N GLU A 545 14.48 15.30 1.35
CA GLU A 545 13.46 15.98 2.16
C GLU A 545 12.85 17.21 1.46
N THR A 546 13.62 17.84 0.57
CA THR A 546 13.33 19.17 0.04
C THR A 546 13.49 19.28 -1.47
N ARG A 547 13.83 18.18 -2.14
CA ARG A 547 14.08 18.11 -3.58
C ARG A 547 13.42 16.87 -4.17
N VAL A 548 12.81 17.03 -5.33
CA VAL A 548 12.33 15.93 -6.16
C VAL A 548 12.80 16.16 -7.60
N GLY A 549 13.58 15.23 -8.14
CA GLY A 549 14.03 15.23 -9.53
C GLY A 549 13.13 14.34 -10.39
N VAL A 550 12.59 14.89 -11.49
CA VAL A 550 11.69 14.18 -12.40
C VAL A 550 12.14 14.38 -13.84
N GLN A 551 12.19 13.30 -14.62
CA GLN A 551 12.27 13.37 -16.08
C GLN A 551 10.89 13.08 -16.69
N LEU A 552 10.47 13.92 -17.62
CA LEU A 552 9.30 13.71 -18.47
C LEU A 552 9.73 13.54 -19.92
N VAL A 553 9.17 12.56 -20.63
CA VAL A 553 9.47 12.30 -22.04
C VAL A 553 8.16 12.11 -22.79
N ASN A 554 7.94 12.89 -23.85
CA ASN A 554 6.85 12.65 -24.79
C ASN A 554 7.37 11.82 -25.97
N LEU A 555 6.93 10.56 -26.04
CA LEU A 555 7.30 9.62 -27.10
C LEU A 555 6.55 9.87 -28.41
N SER A 556 5.49 10.68 -28.41
CA SER A 556 4.76 11.03 -29.62
C SER A 556 5.61 11.94 -30.50
N THR A 557 5.73 11.61 -31.79
CA THR A 557 6.41 12.47 -32.78
C THR A 557 5.45 13.42 -33.48
N THR A 558 4.16 13.42 -33.14
CA THR A 558 3.15 14.27 -33.78
C THR A 558 2.22 14.99 -32.82
N GLN A 559 2.06 14.53 -31.58
CA GLN A 559 1.13 15.10 -30.62
C GLN A 559 1.87 15.84 -29.51
N GLU A 560 1.46 17.08 -29.25
CA GLU A 560 1.77 17.75 -27.99
C GLU A 560 0.94 17.13 -26.87
N ARG A 561 1.52 17.05 -25.67
CA ARG A 561 0.86 16.55 -24.47
C ARG A 561 0.97 17.56 -23.34
N ARG A 562 -0.11 17.77 -22.59
CA ARG A 562 -0.11 18.66 -21.42
C ARG A 562 -0.32 17.83 -20.16
N VAL A 563 0.63 17.93 -19.23
CA VAL A 563 0.61 17.20 -17.96
C VAL A 563 0.71 18.19 -16.81
N VAL A 564 -0.15 18.06 -15.80
CA VAL A 564 0.03 18.78 -14.54
C VAL A 564 0.83 17.91 -13.59
N VAL A 565 1.93 18.44 -13.07
CA VAL A 565 2.69 17.84 -11.97
C VAL A 565 2.17 18.42 -10.67
N GLN A 566 1.63 17.56 -9.81
CA GLN A 566 1.18 17.88 -8.45
C GLN A 566 2.22 17.40 -7.44
N ALA A 567 2.55 18.23 -6.45
CA ALA A 567 3.37 17.82 -5.30
C ALA A 567 2.48 17.20 -4.22
N GLY A 568 2.88 16.03 -3.70
CA GLY A 568 2.09 15.26 -2.72
C GLY A 568 0.93 14.47 -3.34
N ALA A 569 0.48 13.40 -2.67
CA ALA A 569 -0.63 12.56 -3.14
C ALA A 569 -1.98 13.28 -3.06
N PHE A 570 -2.13 14.11 -2.04
CA PHE A 570 -3.34 14.83 -1.64
C PHE A 570 -3.16 16.35 -1.76
N ALA A 571 -2.22 16.76 -2.63
CA ALA A 571 -1.84 18.14 -2.91
C ALA A 571 -1.35 18.92 -1.67
N GLU A 572 -0.81 18.21 -0.68
CA GLU A 572 -0.39 18.71 0.62
C GLU A 572 0.99 19.40 0.58
N ASP A 573 1.82 19.08 -0.41
CA ASP A 573 3.16 19.65 -0.56
C ASP A 573 3.15 20.85 -1.51
N GLY A 574 4.12 21.75 -1.36
CA GLY A 574 4.29 22.91 -2.25
C GLY A 574 5.59 22.89 -3.03
N ILE A 575 5.54 23.41 -4.26
CA ILE A 575 6.69 23.62 -5.15
C ILE A 575 7.10 25.09 -5.04
N ASP A 576 8.29 25.36 -4.49
CA ASP A 576 8.79 26.73 -4.39
C ASP A 576 9.28 27.23 -5.75
N HIS A 577 10.12 26.43 -6.39
CA HIS A 577 10.67 26.68 -7.70
C HIS A 577 11.11 25.37 -8.35
N VAL A 578 11.26 25.41 -9.67
CA VAL A 578 11.83 24.33 -10.46
C VAL A 578 13.03 24.84 -11.25
N VAL A 579 14.05 24.00 -11.39
CA VAL A 579 15.13 24.19 -12.37
C VAL A 579 14.87 23.21 -13.50
N VAL A 580 14.81 23.74 -14.72
CA VAL A 580 14.48 22.96 -15.91
C VAL A 580 15.56 23.09 -16.96
N ASP A 581 15.78 22.04 -17.75
CA ASP A 581 16.63 22.10 -18.94
C ASP A 581 15.90 22.80 -20.10
N GLN A 582 16.68 23.49 -20.93
CA GLN A 582 16.19 24.16 -22.12
C GLN A 582 17.20 24.04 -23.26
N LEU A 583 16.68 23.97 -24.48
CA LEU A 583 17.48 24.00 -25.69
C LEU A 583 18.01 25.43 -25.92
N ASP A 584 19.32 25.57 -26.15
CA ASP A 584 19.92 26.86 -26.48
C ASP A 584 19.99 27.06 -28.01
N ASP A 585 20.61 26.11 -28.73
CA ASP A 585 20.79 26.14 -30.18
C ASP A 585 21.05 24.73 -30.73
N GLY A 586 20.93 24.55 -32.05
CA GLY A 586 21.40 23.36 -32.78
C GLY A 586 20.32 22.35 -33.20
N TYR A 587 19.07 22.48 -32.75
CA TYR A 587 17.97 21.60 -33.17
C TYR A 587 16.81 22.38 -33.81
N PRO A 588 16.18 21.90 -34.91
CA PRO A 588 16.39 20.62 -35.60
C PRO A 588 17.54 20.61 -36.62
N GLY A 589 18.31 21.70 -36.71
CA GLY A 589 19.31 21.88 -37.75
C GLY A 589 18.69 22.14 -39.14
N PRO A 590 19.51 22.23 -40.20
CA PRO A 590 19.04 22.52 -41.55
C PRO A 590 18.44 21.29 -42.23
N ASN A 591 17.38 21.48 -43.03
CA ASN A 591 16.69 20.38 -43.72
C ASN A 591 17.52 19.56 -44.74
N ARG A 592 18.72 20.05 -45.09
CA ARG A 592 19.66 19.35 -45.98
C ARG A 592 20.70 18.53 -45.23
N ALA A 593 20.74 18.60 -43.90
CA ALA A 593 21.63 17.78 -43.10
C ALA A 593 21.16 16.32 -43.09
N TYR A 594 22.09 15.39 -43.30
CA TYR A 594 21.85 13.94 -43.20
C TYR A 594 22.00 13.41 -41.76
N ARG A 595 22.49 14.24 -40.84
CA ARG A 595 22.64 13.97 -39.42
C ARG A 595 22.05 15.16 -38.66
N ALA A 596 21.40 14.92 -37.52
CA ALA A 596 21.07 16.00 -36.60
C ALA A 596 22.36 16.65 -36.07
N ASP A 597 22.39 17.98 -36.02
CA ASP A 597 23.52 18.70 -35.43
C ASP A 597 23.59 18.42 -33.91
N GLU A 598 24.78 18.52 -33.33
CA GLU A 598 24.92 18.54 -31.88
C GLU A 598 24.23 19.80 -31.35
N PHE A 599 23.38 19.64 -30.34
CA PHE A 599 22.68 20.74 -29.69
C PHE A 599 23.22 20.96 -28.27
N THR A 600 23.15 22.20 -27.82
CA THR A 600 23.53 22.56 -26.45
C THR A 600 22.30 22.87 -25.61
N THR A 601 22.42 22.58 -24.32
CA THR A 601 21.36 22.83 -23.35
C THR A 601 21.89 23.66 -22.19
N SER A 602 21.05 24.53 -21.66
CA SER A 602 21.27 25.22 -20.39
C SER A 602 20.14 24.89 -19.42
N THR A 603 20.26 25.38 -18.18
CA THR A 603 19.20 25.28 -17.18
C THR A 603 18.66 26.66 -16.86
N ARG A 604 17.35 26.76 -16.60
CA ARG A 604 16.73 27.98 -16.07
C ARG A 604 15.85 27.67 -14.87
N ARG A 605 15.74 28.65 -13.98
CA ARG A 605 14.88 28.59 -12.80
C ARG A 605 13.52 29.22 -13.10
N ILE A 606 12.45 28.58 -12.64
CA ILE A 606 11.07 29.08 -12.69
C ILE A 606 10.52 29.05 -11.26
N ASP A 607 10.09 30.20 -10.73
CA ASP A 607 9.40 30.26 -9.44
C ASP A 607 7.95 29.79 -9.62
N VAL A 608 7.50 28.84 -8.79
CA VAL A 608 6.15 28.25 -8.86
C VAL A 608 5.28 28.75 -7.71
N ARG A 609 5.74 28.53 -6.47
CA ARG A 609 5.07 28.92 -5.21
C ARG A 609 3.62 28.43 -5.09
N ASP A 610 3.36 27.24 -5.62
CA ASP A 610 2.06 26.55 -5.57
C ASP A 610 2.29 25.04 -5.51
N ASN A 611 1.24 24.23 -5.36
CA ASN A 611 1.34 22.77 -5.35
C ASN A 611 1.24 22.10 -6.74
N HIS A 612 1.14 22.91 -7.81
CA HIS A 612 0.99 22.42 -9.19
C HIS A 612 1.87 23.17 -10.18
N LEU A 613 2.33 22.46 -11.21
CA LEU A 613 3.04 22.99 -12.37
C LEU A 613 2.46 22.38 -13.65
N LEU A 614 2.02 23.21 -14.59
CA LEU A 614 1.62 22.74 -15.93
C LEU A 614 2.88 22.56 -16.80
N VAL A 615 3.06 21.36 -17.33
CA VAL A 615 4.12 21.05 -18.29
C VAL A 615 3.50 20.79 -19.65
N ILE A 616 3.99 21.51 -20.66
CA ILE A 616 3.63 21.33 -22.06
C ILE A 616 4.80 20.60 -22.73
N LEU A 617 4.53 19.43 -23.30
CA LEU A 617 5.53 18.58 -23.95
C LEU A 617 5.23 18.51 -25.45
N PRO A 618 5.90 19.34 -26.30
CA PRO A 618 5.81 19.20 -27.74
C PRO A 618 6.27 17.80 -28.21
N PRO A 619 5.96 17.43 -29.46
CA PRO A 619 6.30 16.10 -29.97
C PRO A 619 7.80 15.81 -29.90
N GLY A 620 8.17 14.64 -29.38
CA GLY A 620 9.55 14.15 -29.32
C GLY A 620 10.46 14.97 -28.41
N THR A 621 9.90 15.62 -27.38
CA THR A 621 10.67 16.40 -26.40
C THR A 621 10.80 15.68 -25.06
N ARG A 622 11.80 16.12 -24.29
CA ARG A 622 11.99 15.75 -22.89
C ARG A 622 12.15 16.99 -22.02
N LEU A 623 11.89 16.84 -20.73
CA LEU A 623 12.09 17.86 -19.72
C LEU A 623 12.58 17.24 -18.41
N GLY A 624 13.72 17.69 -17.92
CA GLY A 624 14.16 17.49 -16.55
C GLY A 624 13.58 18.57 -15.64
N LEU A 625 13.00 18.16 -14.52
CA LEU A 625 12.44 19.02 -13.49
C LEU A 625 13.18 18.73 -12.19
N ASP A 626 14.02 19.67 -11.75
CA ASP A 626 14.59 19.64 -10.41
C ASP A 626 13.77 20.59 -9.52
N MET A 627 12.88 20.01 -8.71
CA MET A 627 11.89 20.75 -7.95
C MET A 627 12.34 20.93 -6.50
N ARG A 628 12.35 22.18 -6.03
CA ARG A 628 12.45 22.49 -4.59
C ARG A 628 11.07 22.39 -3.98
N VAL A 629 10.90 21.48 -3.04
CA VAL A 629 9.60 21.14 -2.43
C VAL A 629 9.60 21.50 -0.94
N ARG A 630 8.44 21.92 -0.44
CA ARG A 630 8.15 22.05 1.00
C ARG A 630 7.03 21.09 1.38
N ARG A 631 7.33 20.17 2.28
CA ARG A 631 6.41 19.14 2.75
C ARG A 631 5.28 19.74 3.60
N HIS A 632 4.06 19.21 3.49
CA HIS A 632 2.91 19.57 4.34
C HIS A 632 2.59 21.08 4.40
N GLN A 633 2.74 21.79 3.28
CA GLN A 633 2.45 23.22 3.19
C GLN A 633 0.94 23.52 3.14
N PHE A 634 0.16 22.62 2.57
CA PHE A 634 -1.28 22.78 2.36
C PHE A 634 -2.04 21.70 3.09
N THR A 635 -3.31 21.96 3.41
CA THR A 635 -4.19 20.94 3.99
C THR A 635 -4.46 19.84 2.96
N PRO A 636 -4.10 18.58 3.26
CA PRO A 636 -4.41 17.45 2.39
C PRO A 636 -5.90 17.36 2.09
N SER A 637 -6.25 17.03 0.85
CA SER A 637 -7.62 16.67 0.47
C SER A 637 -7.59 15.73 -0.71
N HIS A 638 -8.69 15.03 -0.97
CA HIS A 638 -8.84 14.35 -2.25
C HIS A 638 -8.86 15.39 -3.39
N PRO A 639 -7.83 15.42 -4.27
CA PRO A 639 -7.71 16.45 -5.29
C PRO A 639 -8.67 16.17 -6.46
N THR A 640 -9.28 17.22 -7.03
CA THR A 640 -10.10 17.11 -8.25
C THR A 640 -9.51 17.98 -9.35
N PHE A 641 -9.61 17.52 -10.60
CA PHE A 641 -9.06 18.26 -11.75
C PHE A 641 -9.72 19.64 -11.93
N ASP A 642 -11.03 19.75 -11.70
CA ASP A 642 -11.81 20.98 -11.89
C ASP A 642 -11.36 22.15 -11.01
N ARG A 643 -10.64 21.89 -9.90
CA ARG A 643 -10.03 22.95 -9.08
C ARG A 643 -8.97 23.75 -9.83
N TYR A 644 -8.55 23.31 -11.02
CA TYR A 644 -7.42 23.86 -11.77
C TYR A 644 -7.79 24.43 -13.14
N GLN A 645 -9.08 24.43 -13.54
CA GLN A 645 -9.50 25.06 -14.79
C GLN A 645 -9.54 26.59 -14.68
N GLU A 646 -8.88 27.25 -15.63
CA GLU A 646 -9.02 28.67 -15.90
C GLU A 646 -10.50 29.03 -16.05
N LYS A 647 -10.95 30.08 -15.35
CA LYS A 647 -12.10 30.84 -15.86
C LYS A 647 -11.68 31.36 -17.23
N GLN A 648 -12.23 30.81 -18.30
CA GLN A 648 -12.36 31.57 -19.54
C GLN A 648 -13.09 32.87 -19.17
N ASN A 649 -12.42 34.01 -19.37
CA ASN A 649 -13.13 35.27 -19.39
C ASN A 649 -14.13 35.17 -20.55
N ASP A 650 -15.41 35.02 -20.24
CA ASP A 650 -16.46 35.45 -21.15
C ASP A 650 -16.32 36.97 -21.31
N ASP A 651 -15.63 37.39 -22.37
CA ASP A 651 -15.77 38.73 -22.90
C ASP A 651 -17.20 38.87 -23.49
N ARG A 652 -18.08 39.50 -22.70
CA ARG A 652 -19.14 40.37 -23.22
C ARG A 652 -19.32 41.60 -22.35
#